data_AF-A0A9W8FPH0-F1
#
_entry.id   AF-A0A9W8FPH0-F1
#
_cell.length_a   1.000
_cell.length_b   1.000
_cell.length_c   1.000
_cell.angle_alpha   90.00
_cell.angle_beta   90.00
_cell.angle_gamma   90.00
#
_symmetry.space_group_name_H-M   'P 1'
#
loop_
_entity.id
_entity.type
_entity.pdbx_description
1 polymer ?
#
loop_
_entity_poly.entity_id
_entity_poly.type
_entity_poly.pdbx_seq_one_letter_code
_entity_poly.pdbx_strand_id
1 'polypeptide(L)'
;MDEQAANLVFSLVEAELLDTLRSRKGTGLRSDLKAIVDKTSSVLGDIDTTKYPRLSMNIDSIDDYLDGPSMPSFTQLEHAFCVNNGITVPTTCLSVTKGVSKDPSVLSAHLTLPFVRAVTQHDLLLSRMRSGLSRAVEEYDNIIEDYKLNVALNPDSSEAWHHLGQAHSDLADELLLVPASEILSNRYDIAILQRSAVSCAVQAKQLLPSLVTSNLTSADSHGTSNDGDGDGDDGNGDDSLQKRIQKLHIRIYSFTACLLYRIALFALLSTLTKHLYSSSLDVDMVTRRIAVFETIYSLANQGKPDLAKQTLQTVLQTRSSNKLLSSFYKPDFEAPGKHYLYLEKYLGLYIETLVATSDIEGVQIILRKLKRCSGMFFDSSEMQLRIKSAETSTLNKMVHDLNCPRFVIDNLGKEHIVLQKALDEGSVVEEYSVTRHCRLNRTQFNCARDFARDNIAFCISFREHIDNIITTAEKENIESRKAVADDAATPETKDQVDTPLAVIKRTRQVLNQYLDTATRAMALFNVLLDKKKKHFDDAGTLSKLNDNLADLYILILSTYGQERLSILLHPHQSDDTAELASMCSRVMALVSSHLSPKDTGGLFWQHVLFDEANNESSQQYKLLDPLLEFNVNKLLDSVRDARALQPNPFVLNKPRSDVAQVLAQATTQPTTATSVEGELYSPQQPPAN
;
A
#
# COMPACT_ATOMS: atom_id res chain seq x y z
N MET A 1 -46.78 -3.12 -39.11
CA MET A 1 -45.71 -2.86 -40.10
C MET A 1 -45.16 -4.22 -40.42
N ASP A 2 -45.26 -4.65 -41.68
CA ASP A 2 -44.62 -5.87 -42.15
C ASP A 2 -43.11 -5.62 -42.33
N GLU A 3 -42.33 -6.69 -42.49
CA GLU A 3 -40.87 -6.62 -42.66
C GLU A 3 -40.47 -5.76 -43.86
N GLN A 4 -41.24 -5.83 -44.95
CA GLN A 4 -40.98 -5.05 -46.17
C GLN A 4 -41.17 -3.54 -45.94
N ALA A 5 -42.25 -3.13 -45.28
CA ALA A 5 -42.44 -1.71 -44.94
C ALA A 5 -41.38 -1.23 -43.94
N ALA A 6 -40.99 -2.04 -42.97
CA ALA A 6 -39.92 -1.68 -42.04
C ALA A 6 -38.58 -1.46 -42.77
N ASN A 7 -38.21 -2.35 -43.68
CA ASN A 7 -37.01 -2.20 -44.50
C ASN A 7 -37.05 -0.97 -45.41
N LEU A 8 -38.20 -0.69 -46.05
CA LEU A 8 -38.36 0.51 -46.88
C LEU A 8 -38.22 1.78 -46.03
N VAL A 9 -38.90 1.86 -44.88
CA VAL A 9 -38.81 3.01 -43.97
C VAL A 9 -37.37 3.21 -43.50
N PHE A 10 -36.67 2.15 -43.13
CA PHE A 10 -35.27 2.24 -42.70
C PHE A 10 -34.37 2.74 -43.83
N SER A 11 -34.52 2.23 -45.05
CA SER A 11 -33.73 2.67 -46.21
C SER A 11 -33.89 4.16 -46.54
N LEU A 12 -35.06 4.74 -46.24
CA LEU A 12 -35.31 6.18 -46.43
C LEU A 12 -34.54 7.07 -45.44
N VAL A 13 -34.23 6.54 -44.25
CA VAL A 13 -33.53 7.30 -43.19
C VAL A 13 -32.08 6.87 -42.99
N GLU A 14 -31.64 5.81 -43.66
CA GLU A 14 -30.32 5.19 -43.47
C GLU A 14 -29.17 6.18 -43.66
N ALA A 15 -29.19 6.95 -44.76
CA ALA A 15 -28.15 7.93 -45.04
C ALA A 15 -28.06 9.00 -43.95
N GLU A 16 -29.21 9.56 -43.53
CA GLU A 16 -29.30 10.57 -42.47
C GLU A 16 -28.86 10.00 -41.11
N LEU A 17 -29.21 8.74 -40.81
CA LEU A 17 -28.77 8.05 -39.59
C LEU A 17 -27.24 7.92 -39.55
N LEU A 18 -26.63 7.43 -40.63
CA LEU A 18 -25.18 7.26 -40.71
C LEU A 18 -24.43 8.59 -40.67
N ASP A 19 -24.93 9.62 -41.36
CA ASP A 19 -24.33 10.95 -41.33
C ASP A 19 -24.48 11.61 -39.95
N THR A 20 -25.64 11.42 -39.31
CA THR A 20 -25.86 11.84 -37.93
C THR A 20 -24.86 11.16 -36.99
N LEU A 21 -24.71 9.85 -37.05
CA LEU A 21 -23.77 9.10 -36.21
C LEU A 21 -22.31 9.53 -36.44
N ARG A 22 -21.89 9.71 -37.68
CA ARG A 22 -20.49 10.07 -38.05
C ARG A 22 -20.13 11.51 -37.67
N SER A 23 -21.10 12.43 -37.76
CA SER A 23 -20.88 13.85 -37.47
C SER A 23 -20.80 14.15 -35.97
N ARG A 24 -21.36 13.31 -35.12
CA ARG A 24 -21.58 13.62 -33.70
C ARG A 24 -20.36 13.54 -32.80
N LYS A 25 -20.44 14.34 -31.74
CA LYS A 25 -19.55 14.37 -30.56
C LYS A 25 -20.33 13.94 -29.30
N GLY A 26 -21.04 12.80 -29.37
CA GLY A 26 -21.73 12.21 -28.21
C GLY A 26 -23.10 12.81 -27.87
N THR A 27 -23.76 13.54 -28.77
CA THR A 27 -25.19 13.87 -28.62
C THR A 27 -26.00 12.68 -29.17
N GLY A 28 -26.70 11.92 -28.33
CA GLY A 28 -27.43 10.70 -28.74
C GLY A 28 -28.50 10.93 -29.84
N LEU A 29 -28.99 9.87 -30.52
CA LEU A 29 -29.95 9.98 -31.65
C LEU A 29 -31.11 10.92 -31.34
N ARG A 30 -31.52 11.71 -32.34
CA ARG A 30 -32.77 12.45 -32.20
C ARG A 30 -33.88 11.44 -31.89
N SER A 31 -34.81 11.82 -31.00
CA SER A 31 -35.81 10.90 -30.47
C SER A 31 -36.68 10.24 -31.55
N ASP A 32 -36.97 10.98 -32.62
CA ASP A 32 -37.64 10.51 -33.83
C ASP A 32 -36.83 9.42 -34.55
N LEU A 33 -35.55 9.66 -34.85
CA LEU A 33 -34.66 8.68 -35.48
C LEU A 33 -34.47 7.44 -34.61
N LYS A 34 -34.31 7.62 -33.30
CA LYS A 34 -34.22 6.50 -32.36
C LYS A 34 -35.50 5.66 -32.37
N ALA A 35 -36.67 6.30 -32.35
CA ALA A 35 -37.95 5.58 -32.40
C ALA A 35 -38.11 4.77 -33.70
N ILE A 36 -37.58 5.27 -34.83
CA ILE A 36 -37.56 4.52 -36.10
C ILE A 36 -36.64 3.30 -35.98
N VAL A 37 -35.43 3.46 -35.43
CA VAL A 37 -34.47 2.35 -35.21
C VAL A 37 -35.08 1.28 -34.28
N ASP A 38 -35.61 1.68 -33.13
CA ASP A 38 -36.23 0.78 -32.16
C ASP A 38 -37.43 0.05 -32.77
N LYS A 39 -38.29 0.77 -33.53
CA LYS A 39 -39.45 0.17 -34.18
C LYS A 39 -39.05 -0.80 -35.29
N THR A 40 -38.06 -0.44 -36.10
CA THR A 40 -37.55 -1.29 -37.18
C THR A 40 -36.92 -2.56 -36.58
N SER A 41 -36.09 -2.42 -35.55
CA SER A 41 -35.49 -3.56 -34.83
C SER A 41 -36.55 -4.47 -34.21
N SER A 42 -37.64 -3.92 -33.66
CA SER A 42 -38.73 -4.73 -33.11
C SER A 42 -39.52 -5.52 -34.17
N VAL A 43 -39.56 -5.03 -35.41
CA VAL A 43 -40.31 -5.67 -36.52
C VAL A 43 -39.45 -6.69 -37.22
N LEU A 44 -38.18 -6.37 -37.49
CA LEU A 44 -37.25 -7.27 -38.18
C LEU A 44 -36.69 -8.36 -37.27
N GLY A 45 -36.63 -8.11 -35.95
CA GLY A 45 -36.00 -9.02 -34.99
C GLY A 45 -34.49 -9.12 -35.18
N ASP A 46 -33.89 -10.09 -34.50
CA ASP A 46 -32.49 -10.43 -34.71
C ASP A 46 -32.34 -11.37 -35.92
N ILE A 47 -31.25 -11.20 -36.65
CA ILE A 47 -30.97 -12.00 -37.84
C ILE A 47 -30.69 -13.43 -37.40
N ASP A 48 -31.50 -14.37 -37.87
CA ASP A 48 -31.31 -15.79 -37.63
C ASP A 48 -30.09 -16.30 -38.42
N THR A 49 -28.95 -16.41 -37.74
CA THR A 49 -27.67 -16.85 -38.31
C THR A 49 -27.76 -18.26 -38.90
N THR A 50 -28.68 -19.10 -38.42
CA THR A 50 -28.87 -20.47 -38.93
C THR A 50 -29.45 -20.52 -40.33
N LYS A 51 -30.20 -19.48 -40.73
CA LYS A 51 -30.77 -19.37 -42.09
C LYS A 51 -29.74 -18.99 -43.15
N TYR A 52 -28.60 -18.43 -42.73
CA TYR A 52 -27.58 -17.91 -43.63
C TYR A 52 -26.22 -18.58 -43.36
N PRO A 53 -25.94 -19.76 -43.96
CA PRO A 53 -24.71 -20.50 -43.69
C PRO A 53 -23.43 -19.68 -43.89
N ARG A 54 -23.41 -18.77 -44.89
CA ARG A 54 -22.28 -17.86 -45.11
C ARG A 54 -22.07 -16.87 -43.96
N LEU A 55 -23.16 -16.36 -43.38
CA LEU A 55 -23.09 -15.48 -42.23
C LEU A 55 -22.53 -16.22 -41.02
N SER A 56 -23.01 -17.45 -40.77
CA SER A 56 -22.47 -18.32 -39.72
C SER A 56 -20.97 -18.57 -39.92
N MET A 57 -20.55 -18.97 -41.13
CA MET A 57 -19.14 -19.18 -41.45
C MET A 57 -18.30 -17.91 -41.27
N ASN A 58 -18.85 -16.74 -41.59
CA ASN A 58 -18.16 -15.47 -41.41
C ASN A 58 -18.00 -15.14 -39.92
N ILE A 59 -19.03 -15.38 -39.10
CA ILE A 59 -18.99 -15.21 -37.64
C ILE A 59 -17.91 -16.13 -37.05
N ASP A 60 -17.93 -17.42 -37.41
CA ASP A 60 -16.94 -18.40 -36.94
C ASP A 60 -15.51 -17.98 -37.33
N SER A 61 -15.33 -17.49 -38.56
CA SER A 61 -14.02 -17.00 -39.04
C SER A 61 -13.53 -15.76 -38.28
N ILE A 62 -14.46 -14.88 -37.87
CA ILE A 62 -14.14 -13.70 -37.07
C ILE A 62 -13.76 -14.13 -35.65
N ASP A 63 -14.49 -15.07 -35.06
CA ASP A 63 -14.15 -15.62 -33.73
C ASP A 63 -12.79 -16.29 -33.74
N ASP A 64 -12.51 -17.17 -34.71
CA ASP A 64 -11.20 -17.79 -34.88
C ASP A 64 -10.08 -16.76 -35.03
N TYR A 65 -10.36 -15.62 -35.68
CA TYR A 65 -9.41 -14.52 -35.84
C TYR A 65 -9.19 -13.73 -34.54
N LEU A 66 -10.24 -13.45 -33.77
CA LEU A 66 -10.15 -12.69 -32.52
C LEU A 66 -9.57 -13.54 -31.38
N ASP A 67 -9.95 -14.80 -31.30
CA ASP A 67 -9.48 -15.78 -30.30
C ASP A 67 -8.10 -16.36 -30.62
N GLY A 68 -7.61 -16.11 -31.85
CA GLY A 68 -6.34 -16.60 -32.35
C GLY A 68 -5.18 -16.45 -31.33
N PRO A 69 -4.39 -17.51 -31.09
CA PRO A 69 -3.35 -17.52 -30.06
C PRO A 69 -2.19 -16.57 -30.37
N SER A 70 -1.99 -16.21 -31.65
CA SER A 70 -0.93 -15.32 -32.09
C SER A 70 -1.43 -13.88 -32.18
N MET A 71 -1.27 -13.13 -31.09
CA MET A 71 -1.26 -11.66 -31.19
C MET A 71 -0.16 -11.28 -32.20
N PRO A 72 -0.38 -10.32 -33.11
CA PRO A 72 0.67 -9.91 -34.02
C PRO A 72 1.89 -9.49 -33.18
N SER A 73 3.06 -10.04 -33.50
CA SER A 73 4.30 -9.67 -32.80
C SER A 73 4.46 -8.15 -32.84
N PHE A 74 5.14 -7.58 -31.84
CA PHE A 74 5.38 -6.13 -31.81
C PHE A 74 5.99 -5.63 -33.14
N THR A 75 6.90 -6.40 -33.73
CA THR A 75 7.48 -6.12 -35.06
C THR A 75 6.42 -6.13 -36.17
N GLN A 76 5.46 -7.06 -36.15
CA GLN A 76 4.34 -7.07 -37.10
C GLN A 76 3.42 -5.85 -36.90
N LEU A 77 3.16 -5.43 -35.66
CA LEU A 77 2.40 -4.22 -35.36
C LEU A 77 3.16 -2.97 -35.83
N GLU A 78 4.43 -2.83 -35.45
CA GLU A 78 5.28 -1.72 -35.89
C GLU A 78 5.33 -1.66 -37.42
N HIS A 79 5.49 -2.80 -38.08
CA HIS A 79 5.43 -2.89 -39.54
C HIS A 79 4.07 -2.48 -40.10
N ALA A 80 2.97 -2.93 -39.50
CA ALA A 80 1.61 -2.55 -39.87
C ALA A 80 1.38 -1.03 -39.75
N PHE A 81 2.01 -0.41 -38.75
CA PHE A 81 1.73 0.97 -38.39
C PHE A 81 2.66 2.00 -39.04
N CYS A 82 3.95 1.68 -39.17
CA CYS A 82 4.99 2.61 -39.62
C CYS A 82 5.18 2.64 -41.14
N VAL A 83 4.89 1.53 -41.84
CA VAL A 83 5.15 1.45 -43.27
C VAL A 83 3.86 1.75 -44.05
N ASN A 84 3.68 3.02 -44.44
CA ASN A 84 2.68 3.42 -45.44
C ASN A 84 2.92 2.79 -46.83
N ASN A 85 4.01 2.04 -46.99
CA ASN A 85 4.47 1.49 -48.27
C ASN A 85 4.14 0.00 -48.37
N GLY A 86 2.87 -0.35 -48.54
CA GLY A 86 2.42 -1.55 -49.25
C GLY A 86 2.88 -2.94 -48.76
N ILE A 87 3.55 -3.06 -47.61
CA ILE A 87 3.87 -4.38 -47.06
C ILE A 87 2.62 -4.88 -46.34
N THR A 88 1.96 -5.81 -47.00
CA THR A 88 0.94 -6.66 -46.42
C THR A 88 1.53 -7.34 -45.20
N VAL A 89 1.10 -6.92 -44.02
CA VAL A 89 1.30 -7.72 -42.81
C VAL A 89 0.68 -9.08 -43.13
N PRO A 90 1.41 -10.19 -42.99
CA PRO A 90 0.85 -11.52 -43.13
C PRO A 90 0.01 -11.81 -41.89
N THR A 91 -1.06 -11.03 -41.67
CA THR A 91 -2.19 -11.51 -40.91
C THR A 91 -2.76 -12.64 -41.74
N THR A 92 -2.87 -13.83 -41.14
CA THR A 92 -3.73 -14.91 -41.62
C THR A 92 -4.98 -14.28 -42.20
N CYS A 93 -5.07 -14.26 -43.53
CA CYS A 93 -6.09 -13.48 -44.22
C CYS A 93 -7.42 -13.95 -43.68
N LEU A 94 -8.16 -13.05 -43.03
CA LEU A 94 -9.51 -13.34 -42.58
C LEU A 94 -10.29 -13.75 -43.84
N SER A 95 -10.55 -15.06 -43.99
CA SER A 95 -11.19 -15.63 -45.16
C SER A 95 -12.71 -15.46 -45.08
N VAL A 96 -13.15 -14.24 -44.79
CA VAL A 96 -14.57 -13.93 -44.74
C VAL A 96 -15.10 -13.84 -46.16
N THR A 97 -16.13 -14.63 -46.42
CA THR A 97 -16.70 -14.73 -47.77
C THR A 97 -17.41 -13.43 -48.14
N LYS A 98 -16.92 -12.77 -49.18
CA LYS A 98 -17.57 -11.60 -49.75
C LYS A 98 -18.90 -12.02 -50.41
N GLY A 99 -19.94 -11.20 -50.26
CA GLY A 99 -21.18 -11.36 -51.01
C GLY A 99 -22.41 -11.78 -50.21
N VAL A 100 -22.35 -11.82 -48.87
CA VAL A 100 -23.58 -11.89 -48.04
C VAL A 100 -24.47 -10.68 -48.32
N SER A 101 -23.88 -9.49 -48.49
CA SER A 101 -24.57 -8.26 -48.90
C SER A 101 -25.19 -8.30 -50.30
N LYS A 102 -24.84 -9.29 -51.14
CA LYS A 102 -25.40 -9.47 -52.48
C LYS A 102 -26.54 -10.49 -52.51
N ASP A 103 -26.81 -11.15 -51.39
CA ASP A 103 -27.91 -12.09 -51.30
C ASP A 103 -29.25 -11.31 -51.25
N PRO A 104 -30.14 -11.48 -52.24
CA PRO A 104 -31.41 -10.75 -52.29
C PRO A 104 -32.35 -11.08 -51.12
N SER A 105 -32.10 -12.16 -50.38
CA SER A 105 -32.84 -12.49 -49.16
C SER A 105 -32.44 -11.65 -47.95
N VAL A 106 -31.26 -11.01 -47.99
CA VAL A 106 -30.80 -10.11 -46.93
C VAL A 106 -31.32 -8.71 -47.22
N LEU A 107 -32.29 -8.27 -46.42
CA LEU A 107 -32.83 -6.90 -46.48
C LEU A 107 -31.71 -5.87 -46.24
N SER A 108 -31.74 -4.74 -46.96
CA SER A 108 -30.78 -3.64 -46.78
C SER A 108 -30.66 -3.19 -45.32
N ALA A 109 -31.80 -3.13 -44.63
CA ALA A 109 -31.83 -2.80 -43.21
C ALA A 109 -31.00 -3.77 -42.34
N HIS A 110 -30.94 -5.06 -42.67
CA HIS A 110 -30.12 -6.03 -41.93
C HIS A 110 -28.63 -5.73 -42.01
N LEU A 111 -28.16 -5.09 -43.10
CA LEU A 111 -26.75 -4.75 -43.26
C LEU A 111 -26.32 -3.60 -42.34
N THR A 112 -27.20 -2.64 -42.07
CA THR A 112 -26.82 -1.38 -41.39
C THR A 112 -27.41 -1.25 -39.99
N LEU A 113 -28.56 -1.87 -39.72
CA LEU A 113 -29.25 -1.79 -38.43
C LEU A 113 -28.39 -2.26 -37.24
N PRO A 114 -27.64 -3.38 -37.31
CA PRO A 114 -26.78 -3.80 -36.20
C PRO A 114 -25.74 -2.73 -35.83
N PHE A 115 -25.12 -2.10 -36.83
CA PHE A 115 -24.17 -1.01 -36.60
C PHE A 115 -24.82 0.19 -35.93
N VAL A 116 -25.97 0.64 -36.44
CA VAL A 116 -26.70 1.78 -35.86
C VAL A 116 -27.11 1.48 -34.42
N ARG A 117 -27.62 0.28 -34.15
CA ARG A 117 -28.00 -0.20 -32.81
C ARG A 117 -26.79 -0.17 -31.86
N ALA A 118 -25.69 -0.81 -32.24
CA ALA A 118 -24.45 -0.84 -31.46
C ALA A 118 -23.92 0.56 -31.13
N VAL A 119 -23.79 1.46 -32.12
CA VAL A 119 -23.29 2.82 -31.88
C VAL A 119 -24.22 3.60 -30.94
N THR A 120 -25.55 3.48 -31.12
CA THR A 120 -26.50 4.18 -30.25
C THR A 120 -26.46 3.69 -28.80
N GLN A 121 -26.34 2.37 -28.60
CA GLN A 121 -26.24 1.76 -27.28
C GLN A 121 -24.91 2.12 -26.62
N HIS A 122 -23.81 2.09 -27.38
CA HIS A 122 -22.48 2.44 -26.89
C HIS A 122 -22.40 3.90 -26.45
N ASP A 123 -22.93 4.84 -27.25
CA ASP A 123 -23.00 6.27 -26.88
C ASP A 123 -23.84 6.50 -25.61
N LEU A 124 -24.99 5.81 -25.50
CA LEU A 124 -25.86 5.87 -24.31
C LEU A 124 -25.14 5.33 -23.08
N LEU A 125 -24.42 4.23 -23.24
CA LEU A 125 -23.66 3.61 -22.18
C LEU A 125 -22.53 4.52 -21.69
N LEU A 126 -21.71 5.05 -22.60
CA LEU A 126 -20.64 6.00 -22.26
C LEU A 126 -21.19 7.23 -21.53
N SER A 127 -22.39 7.70 -21.92
CA SER A 127 -23.07 8.81 -21.25
C SER A 127 -23.49 8.45 -19.81
N ARG A 128 -23.93 7.21 -19.56
CA ARG A 128 -24.29 6.70 -18.23
C ARG A 128 -23.08 6.43 -17.34
N MET A 129 -21.97 5.95 -17.91
CA MET A 129 -20.77 5.70 -17.11
C MET A 129 -20.13 7.00 -16.60
N ARG A 130 -20.24 8.09 -17.37
CA ARG A 130 -19.82 9.44 -16.93
C ARG A 130 -20.60 9.95 -15.71
N SER A 131 -21.81 9.44 -15.45
CA SER A 131 -22.58 9.79 -14.25
C SER A 131 -22.31 8.86 -13.05
N GLY A 132 -21.36 7.93 -13.17
CA GLY A 132 -20.96 7.02 -12.09
C GLY A 132 -21.97 5.92 -11.79
N LEU A 133 -22.89 5.64 -12.72
CA LEU A 133 -23.84 4.54 -12.59
C LEU A 133 -23.22 3.17 -12.93
N SER A 134 -23.85 2.13 -12.36
CA SER A 134 -23.61 0.68 -12.44
C SER A 134 -22.70 0.11 -13.55
N ARG A 135 -22.03 -1.00 -13.22
CA ARG A 135 -21.31 -1.88 -14.16
C ARG A 135 -22.19 -2.21 -15.37
N ALA A 136 -21.55 -2.26 -16.54
CA ALA A 136 -22.22 -2.42 -17.82
C ALA A 136 -21.64 -3.55 -18.68
N VAL A 137 -21.11 -4.59 -18.03
CA VAL A 137 -20.50 -5.75 -18.72
C VAL A 137 -21.48 -6.38 -19.71
N GLU A 138 -22.70 -6.70 -19.27
CA GLU A 138 -23.75 -7.27 -20.13
C GLU A 138 -24.16 -6.33 -21.26
N GLU A 139 -24.14 -5.00 -21.04
CA GLU A 139 -24.46 -4.03 -22.09
C GLU A 139 -23.38 -4.02 -23.18
N TYR A 140 -22.10 -4.15 -22.80
CA TYR A 140 -21.00 -4.29 -23.75
C TYR A 140 -21.06 -5.59 -24.55
N ASP A 141 -21.45 -6.71 -23.94
CA ASP A 141 -21.58 -7.98 -24.67
C ASP A 141 -22.58 -7.85 -25.82
N ASN A 142 -23.73 -7.22 -25.57
CA ASN A 142 -24.72 -6.93 -26.61
C ASN A 142 -24.18 -5.99 -27.70
N ILE A 143 -23.45 -4.93 -27.31
CA ILE A 143 -22.82 -3.99 -28.25
C ILE A 143 -21.78 -4.70 -29.14
N ILE A 144 -20.96 -5.59 -28.54
CA ILE A 144 -19.92 -6.35 -29.22
C ILE A 144 -20.57 -7.32 -30.22
N GLU A 145 -21.61 -8.05 -29.82
CA GLU A 145 -22.33 -8.97 -30.72
C GLU A 145 -22.95 -8.23 -31.91
N ASP A 146 -23.52 -7.04 -31.70
CA ASP A 146 -24.05 -6.22 -32.80
C ASP A 146 -22.97 -5.73 -33.77
N TYR A 147 -21.82 -5.27 -33.25
CA TYR A 147 -20.70 -4.88 -34.10
C TYR A 147 -20.10 -6.08 -34.85
N LYS A 148 -19.99 -7.24 -34.18
CA LYS A 148 -19.49 -8.48 -34.76
C LYS A 148 -20.40 -8.99 -35.87
N LEU A 149 -21.72 -8.96 -35.65
CA LEU A 149 -22.72 -9.24 -36.68
C LEU A 149 -22.58 -8.28 -37.88
N ASN A 150 -22.38 -6.98 -37.63
CA ASN A 150 -22.18 -6.01 -38.71
C ASN A 150 -20.89 -6.29 -39.51
N VAL A 151 -19.80 -6.64 -38.84
CA VAL A 151 -18.54 -7.01 -39.49
C VAL A 151 -18.69 -8.30 -40.31
N ALA A 152 -19.45 -9.28 -39.81
CA ALA A 152 -19.72 -10.52 -40.54
C ALA A 152 -20.54 -10.29 -41.82
N LEU A 153 -21.44 -9.31 -41.80
CA LEU A 153 -22.23 -8.87 -42.95
C LEU A 153 -21.40 -7.98 -43.91
N ASN A 154 -20.55 -7.10 -43.36
CA ASN A 154 -19.78 -6.08 -44.08
C ASN A 154 -18.28 -6.15 -43.70
N PRO A 155 -17.56 -7.21 -44.11
CA PRO A 155 -16.18 -7.45 -43.70
C PRO A 155 -15.19 -6.38 -44.15
N ASP A 156 -15.52 -5.65 -45.22
CA ASP A 156 -14.70 -4.60 -45.80
C ASP A 156 -14.91 -3.22 -45.11
N SER A 157 -15.80 -3.14 -44.12
CA SER A 157 -16.09 -1.89 -43.40
C SER A 157 -15.00 -1.60 -42.35
N SER A 158 -14.03 -0.75 -42.70
CA SER A 158 -13.02 -0.28 -41.75
C SER A 158 -13.62 0.39 -40.51
N GLU A 159 -14.75 1.06 -40.68
CA GLU A 159 -15.49 1.74 -39.61
C GLU A 159 -16.07 0.72 -38.61
N ALA A 160 -16.69 -0.36 -39.09
CA ALA A 160 -17.24 -1.41 -38.24
C ALA A 160 -16.16 -2.10 -37.41
N TRP A 161 -15.02 -2.45 -38.03
CA TRP A 161 -13.86 -3.01 -37.32
C TRP A 161 -13.30 -2.06 -36.26
N HIS A 162 -13.21 -0.77 -36.57
CA HIS A 162 -12.74 0.23 -35.60
C HIS A 162 -13.65 0.28 -34.37
N HIS A 163 -14.96 0.30 -34.57
CA HIS A 163 -15.94 0.35 -33.49
C HIS A 163 -16.00 -0.94 -32.67
N LEU A 164 -15.90 -2.12 -33.32
CA LEU A 164 -15.76 -3.40 -32.63
C LEU A 164 -14.51 -3.41 -31.72
N GLY A 165 -13.38 -2.92 -32.24
CA GLY A 165 -12.15 -2.81 -31.46
C GLY A 165 -12.27 -1.84 -30.27
N GLN A 166 -12.95 -0.71 -30.46
CA GLN A 166 -13.25 0.23 -29.38
C GLN A 166 -14.13 -0.41 -28.29
N ALA A 167 -15.18 -1.14 -28.67
CA ALA A 167 -16.06 -1.81 -27.73
C ALA A 167 -15.32 -2.86 -26.87
N HIS A 168 -14.46 -3.69 -27.48
CA HIS A 168 -13.60 -4.61 -26.72
C HIS A 168 -12.63 -3.87 -25.77
N SER A 169 -12.03 -2.76 -26.22
CA SER A 169 -11.14 -1.95 -25.38
C SER A 169 -11.89 -1.35 -24.19
N ASP A 170 -13.11 -0.86 -24.39
CA ASP A 170 -13.91 -0.24 -23.35
C ASP A 170 -14.41 -1.29 -22.34
N LEU A 171 -14.82 -2.49 -22.79
CA LEU A 171 -15.15 -3.60 -21.90
C LEU A 171 -13.94 -4.06 -21.07
N ALA A 172 -12.76 -4.12 -21.67
CA ALA A 172 -11.53 -4.40 -20.94
C ALA A 172 -11.24 -3.35 -19.87
N ASP A 173 -11.47 -2.06 -20.17
CA ASP A 173 -11.31 -0.97 -19.22
C ASP A 173 -12.33 -1.06 -18.07
N GLU A 174 -13.58 -1.45 -18.34
CA GLU A 174 -14.59 -1.71 -17.30
C GLU A 174 -14.20 -2.87 -16.38
N LEU A 175 -13.69 -3.96 -16.95
CA LEU A 175 -13.18 -5.10 -16.18
C LEU A 175 -11.91 -4.76 -15.38
N LEU A 176 -11.24 -3.64 -15.67
CA LEU A 176 -10.13 -3.11 -14.88
C LEU A 176 -10.58 -2.13 -13.77
N LEU A 177 -11.83 -1.67 -13.78
CA LEU A 177 -12.37 -0.77 -12.74
C LEU A 177 -12.80 -1.53 -11.47
N VAL A 178 -12.91 -2.86 -11.55
CA VAL A 178 -13.29 -3.74 -10.44
C VAL A 178 -12.18 -3.89 -9.39
N PRO A 179 -12.44 -4.46 -8.19
CA PRO A 179 -11.40 -4.72 -7.19
C PRO A 179 -10.29 -5.63 -7.72
N ALA A 180 -9.07 -5.51 -7.19
CA ALA A 180 -7.90 -6.26 -7.64
C ALA A 180 -8.12 -7.79 -7.70
N SER A 181 -8.86 -8.35 -6.74
CA SER A 181 -9.22 -9.77 -6.73
C SER A 181 -10.03 -10.22 -7.96
N GLU A 182 -10.95 -9.38 -8.43
CA GLU A 182 -11.78 -9.65 -9.61
C GLU A 182 -11.00 -9.36 -10.92
N ILE A 183 -10.08 -8.38 -10.90
CA ILE A 183 -9.12 -8.20 -12.02
C ILE A 183 -8.29 -9.48 -12.20
N LEU A 184 -7.86 -10.11 -11.09
CA LEU A 184 -7.09 -11.35 -11.15
C LEU A 184 -7.91 -12.54 -11.64
N SER A 185 -9.18 -12.64 -11.27
CA SER A 185 -10.07 -13.70 -11.80
C SER A 185 -10.31 -13.53 -13.29
N ASN A 186 -10.44 -12.28 -13.75
CA ASN A 186 -10.78 -11.96 -15.15
C ASN A 186 -9.53 -11.65 -15.99
N ARG A 187 -8.31 -11.94 -15.50
CA ARG A 187 -7.06 -11.53 -16.15
C ARG A 187 -6.93 -12.07 -17.58
N TYR A 188 -7.47 -13.26 -17.82
CA TYR A 188 -7.42 -13.92 -19.12
C TYR A 188 -8.40 -13.25 -20.09
N ASP A 189 -9.63 -13.00 -19.64
CA ASP A 189 -10.67 -12.33 -20.43
C ASP A 189 -10.25 -10.90 -20.77
N ILE A 190 -9.70 -10.15 -19.82
CA ILE A 190 -9.14 -8.80 -20.08
C ILE A 190 -8.05 -8.86 -21.15
N ALA A 191 -7.16 -9.85 -21.10
CA ALA A 191 -6.11 -10.01 -22.10
C ALA A 191 -6.65 -10.40 -23.48
N ILE A 192 -7.69 -11.24 -23.54
CA ILE A 192 -8.39 -11.58 -24.79
C ILE A 192 -9.07 -10.35 -25.37
N LEU A 193 -9.79 -9.57 -24.57
CA LEU A 193 -10.47 -8.35 -25.02
C LEU A 193 -9.48 -7.32 -25.55
N GLN A 194 -8.36 -7.10 -24.84
CA GLN A 194 -7.30 -6.21 -25.31
C GLN A 194 -6.67 -6.71 -26.62
N ARG A 195 -6.46 -8.02 -26.76
CA ARG A 195 -5.97 -8.62 -28.01
C ARG A 195 -6.96 -8.41 -29.15
N SER A 196 -8.23 -8.71 -28.91
CA SER A 196 -9.33 -8.53 -29.88
C SER A 196 -9.41 -7.08 -30.33
N ALA A 197 -9.28 -6.12 -29.40
CA ALA A 197 -9.21 -4.71 -29.72
C ALA A 197 -8.07 -4.35 -30.67
N VAL A 198 -6.88 -4.93 -30.50
CA VAL A 198 -5.73 -4.74 -31.40
C VAL A 198 -5.98 -5.36 -32.76
N SER A 199 -6.44 -6.61 -32.79
CA SER A 199 -6.72 -7.33 -34.03
C SER A 199 -7.75 -6.58 -34.87
N CYS A 200 -8.79 -6.04 -34.24
CA CYS A 200 -9.77 -5.17 -34.87
C CYS A 200 -9.17 -3.87 -35.40
N ALA A 201 -8.30 -3.21 -34.63
CA ALA A 201 -7.65 -1.96 -35.04
C ALA A 201 -6.71 -2.17 -36.24
N VAL A 202 -5.96 -3.26 -36.25
CA VAL A 202 -5.09 -3.67 -37.37
C VAL A 202 -5.94 -3.90 -38.62
N GLN A 203 -7.03 -4.66 -38.49
CA GLN A 203 -7.93 -4.94 -39.61
C GLN A 203 -8.59 -3.67 -40.15
N ALA A 204 -9.07 -2.79 -39.26
CA ALA A 204 -9.63 -1.49 -39.64
C ALA A 204 -8.63 -0.66 -40.46
N LYS A 205 -7.35 -0.65 -40.05
CA LYS A 205 -6.28 0.05 -40.77
C LYS A 205 -5.98 -0.58 -42.13
N GLN A 206 -5.96 -1.91 -42.23
CA GLN A 206 -5.69 -2.62 -43.49
C GLN A 206 -6.76 -2.35 -44.56
N LEU A 207 -8.00 -2.04 -44.15
CA LEU A 207 -9.11 -1.75 -45.05
C LEU A 207 -9.17 -0.27 -45.51
N LEU A 208 -8.40 0.64 -44.89
CA LEU A 208 -8.38 2.06 -45.27
C LEU A 208 -7.87 2.32 -46.70
N PRO A 209 -6.77 1.71 -47.18
CA PRO A 209 -6.28 1.96 -48.55
C PRO A 209 -7.28 1.57 -49.63
N SER A 210 -8.03 0.46 -49.44
CA SER A 210 -9.03 0.02 -50.40
C SER A 210 -10.15 1.05 -50.61
N LEU A 211 -10.57 1.74 -49.54
CA LEU A 211 -11.56 2.82 -49.60
C LEU A 211 -11.08 4.01 -50.44
N VAL A 212 -9.78 4.33 -50.37
CA VAL A 212 -9.21 5.41 -51.18
C VAL A 212 -9.17 5.02 -52.66
N THR A 213 -8.74 3.79 -52.96
CA THR A 213 -8.60 3.31 -54.35
C THR A 213 -9.93 3.12 -55.08
N SER A 214 -10.97 2.60 -54.41
CA SER A 214 -12.27 2.37 -55.05
C SER A 214 -12.93 3.67 -55.52
N ASN A 215 -12.78 4.74 -54.72
CA ASN A 215 -13.42 6.03 -55.00
C ASN A 215 -12.75 6.78 -56.15
N LEU A 216 -11.43 6.67 -56.28
CA LEU A 216 -10.69 7.26 -57.40
C LEU A 216 -11.09 6.61 -58.74
N THR A 217 -11.26 5.28 -58.76
CA THR A 217 -11.61 4.57 -60.01
C THR A 217 -13.03 4.84 -60.51
N SER A 218 -13.97 5.23 -59.63
CA SER A 218 -15.33 5.60 -60.07
C SER A 218 -15.39 6.98 -60.73
N ALA A 219 -14.54 7.92 -60.33
CA ALA A 219 -14.55 9.30 -60.82
C ALA A 219 -14.09 9.40 -62.29
N ASP A 220 -13.11 8.60 -62.70
CA ASP A 220 -12.52 8.69 -64.06
C ASP A 220 -13.39 8.07 -65.16
N SER A 221 -14.44 7.32 -64.81
CA SER A 221 -15.27 6.59 -65.79
C SER A 221 -16.44 7.39 -66.40
N HIS A 222 -16.60 8.68 -66.05
CA HIS A 222 -17.68 9.55 -66.58
C HIS A 222 -17.19 10.75 -67.40
N GLY A 223 -15.89 10.81 -67.73
CA GLY A 223 -15.34 11.89 -68.56
C GLY A 223 -15.20 11.51 -70.03
N THR A 224 -16.28 11.54 -70.82
CA THR A 224 -16.21 11.95 -72.24
C THR A 224 -17.58 12.42 -72.75
N SER A 225 -17.55 13.52 -73.49
CA SER A 225 -18.63 14.22 -74.22
C SER A 225 -19.66 15.00 -73.38
N ASN A 226 -19.35 16.25 -73.07
CA ASN A 226 -20.22 17.34 -73.54
C ASN A 226 -19.51 18.69 -73.46
N ASP A 227 -19.28 19.28 -74.64
CA ASP A 227 -18.99 20.70 -74.81
C ASP A 227 -20.25 21.47 -74.46
N GLY A 228 -20.27 22.11 -73.29
CA GLY A 228 -21.40 22.93 -72.85
C GLY A 228 -20.96 23.91 -71.78
N ASP A 229 -20.71 25.14 -72.19
CA ASP A 229 -20.45 26.30 -71.33
C ASP A 229 -21.62 26.48 -70.34
N GLY A 230 -21.40 26.08 -69.09
CA GLY A 230 -22.35 26.22 -68.00
C GLY A 230 -21.62 26.49 -66.70
N ASP A 231 -21.44 27.77 -66.38
CA ASP A 231 -21.00 28.25 -65.07
C ASP A 231 -22.01 27.80 -63.99
N GLY A 232 -21.64 26.78 -63.21
CA GLY A 232 -22.47 26.20 -62.15
C GLY A 232 -21.61 25.67 -61.00
N ASP A 233 -21.57 26.45 -59.93
CA ASP A 233 -20.80 26.30 -58.68
C ASP A 233 -21.29 25.14 -57.78
N ASP A 234 -20.96 23.89 -58.12
CA ASP A 234 -21.32 22.69 -57.31
C ASP A 234 -20.11 21.85 -56.82
N GLY A 235 -18.91 22.45 -56.75
CA GLY A 235 -17.65 21.76 -56.40
C GLY A 235 -17.49 21.24 -54.96
N ASN A 236 -18.54 21.17 -54.15
CA ASN A 236 -18.42 20.96 -52.69
C ASN A 236 -18.59 19.49 -52.21
N GLY A 237 -18.96 18.57 -53.10
CA GLY A 237 -19.25 17.17 -52.75
C GLY A 237 -18.03 16.32 -52.42
N ASP A 238 -16.96 16.42 -53.23
CA ASP A 238 -15.80 15.53 -53.13
C ASP A 238 -14.90 15.86 -51.91
N ASP A 239 -14.83 17.16 -51.56
CA ASP A 239 -14.10 17.64 -50.38
C ASP A 239 -14.73 17.11 -49.07
N SER A 240 -16.03 16.80 -49.06
CA SER A 240 -16.71 16.20 -47.89
C SER A 240 -16.30 14.76 -47.64
N LEU A 241 -16.21 13.92 -48.68
CA LEU A 241 -15.83 12.52 -48.55
C LEU A 241 -14.37 12.36 -48.15
N GLN A 242 -13.47 13.13 -48.76
CA GLN A 242 -12.05 13.12 -48.40
C GLN A 242 -11.83 13.54 -46.95
N LYS A 243 -12.54 14.58 -46.46
CA LYS A 243 -12.54 14.98 -45.05
C LYS A 243 -13.04 13.87 -44.13
N ARG A 244 -14.06 13.09 -44.54
CA ARG A 244 -14.58 11.94 -43.77
C ARG A 244 -13.54 10.83 -43.65
N ILE A 245 -12.91 10.44 -44.76
CA ILE A 245 -11.85 9.42 -44.78
C ILE A 245 -10.67 9.88 -43.91
N GLN A 246 -10.25 11.13 -44.03
CA GLN A 246 -9.17 11.69 -43.21
C GLN A 246 -9.51 11.68 -41.72
N LYS A 247 -10.75 12.04 -41.35
CA LYS A 247 -11.22 12.00 -39.96
C LYS A 247 -11.24 10.57 -39.41
N LEU A 248 -11.69 9.60 -40.20
CA LEU A 248 -11.67 8.18 -39.81
C LEU A 248 -10.24 7.66 -39.65
N HIS A 249 -9.33 8.01 -40.57
CA HIS A 249 -7.92 7.64 -40.48
C HIS A 249 -7.28 8.20 -39.20
N ILE A 250 -7.53 9.47 -38.86
CA ILE A 250 -7.05 10.08 -37.61
C ILE A 250 -7.61 9.35 -36.37
N ARG A 251 -8.89 8.95 -36.39
CA ARG A 251 -9.50 8.19 -35.28
C ARG A 251 -8.87 6.81 -35.11
N ILE A 252 -8.74 6.04 -36.19
CA ILE A 252 -8.11 4.72 -36.16
C ILE A 252 -6.65 4.83 -35.71
N TYR A 253 -5.91 5.81 -36.23
CA TYR A 253 -4.52 6.04 -35.83
C TYR A 253 -4.39 6.42 -34.36
N SER A 254 -5.21 7.37 -33.88
CA SER A 254 -5.22 7.80 -32.48
C SER A 254 -5.58 6.66 -31.54
N PHE A 255 -6.65 5.91 -31.85
CA PHE A 255 -7.07 4.75 -31.07
C PHE A 255 -5.97 3.68 -31.02
N THR A 256 -5.40 3.34 -32.18
CA THR A 256 -4.37 2.30 -32.20
C THR A 256 -3.08 2.74 -31.53
N ALA A 257 -2.66 4.00 -31.71
CA ALA A 257 -1.50 4.54 -31.01
C ALA A 257 -1.71 4.50 -29.49
N CYS A 258 -2.91 4.84 -29.00
CA CYS A 258 -3.26 4.70 -27.60
C CYS A 258 -3.19 3.25 -27.12
N LEU A 259 -3.72 2.31 -27.91
CA LEU A 259 -3.76 0.89 -27.57
C LEU A 259 -2.36 0.25 -27.58
N LEU A 260 -1.55 0.54 -28.62
CA LEU A 260 -0.16 0.12 -28.70
C LEU A 260 0.68 0.72 -27.58
N TYR A 261 0.46 2.00 -27.24
CA TYR A 261 1.12 2.62 -26.10
C TYR A 261 0.74 1.91 -24.79
N ARG A 262 -0.53 1.53 -24.60
CA ARG A 262 -0.97 0.76 -23.42
C ARG A 262 -0.30 -0.61 -23.35
N ILE A 263 -0.24 -1.34 -24.48
CA ILE A 263 0.38 -2.67 -24.55
C ILE A 263 1.89 -2.59 -24.39
N ALA A 264 2.54 -1.66 -25.09
CA ALA A 264 3.97 -1.40 -24.96
C ALA A 264 4.29 -0.99 -23.54
N LEU A 265 3.48 -0.13 -22.90
CA LEU A 265 3.65 0.24 -21.50
C LEU A 265 3.42 -0.95 -20.57
N PHE A 266 2.49 -1.86 -20.85
CA PHE A 266 2.28 -3.07 -20.04
C PHE A 266 3.43 -4.07 -20.20
N ALA A 267 3.91 -4.29 -21.43
CA ALA A 267 5.05 -5.13 -21.75
C ALA A 267 6.36 -4.55 -21.18
N LEU A 268 6.58 -3.23 -21.34
CA LEU A 268 7.64 -2.49 -20.66
C LEU A 268 7.44 -2.63 -19.16
N LEU A 269 6.29 -2.33 -18.57
CA LEU A 269 6.11 -2.47 -17.11
C LEU A 269 6.34 -3.89 -16.61
N SER A 270 6.00 -4.93 -17.37
CA SER A 270 6.27 -6.35 -17.04
C SER A 270 7.77 -6.68 -17.14
N THR A 271 8.45 -6.12 -18.14
CA THR A 271 9.90 -6.31 -18.34
C THR A 271 10.72 -5.41 -17.39
N LEU A 272 10.21 -4.22 -17.07
CA LEU A 272 10.75 -3.21 -16.17
C LEU A 272 10.49 -3.58 -14.72
N THR A 273 9.38 -4.23 -14.36
CA THR A 273 9.26 -4.84 -13.02
C THR A 273 10.29 -5.95 -12.82
N LYS A 274 10.81 -6.54 -13.91
CA LYS A 274 11.98 -7.43 -13.87
C LYS A 274 13.33 -6.69 -13.96
N HIS A 275 13.40 -5.47 -14.50
CA HIS A 275 14.70 -4.81 -14.80
C HIS A 275 14.96 -3.41 -14.23
N LEU A 276 13.97 -2.65 -13.73
CA LEU A 276 14.16 -1.32 -13.14
C LEU A 276 13.55 -1.24 -11.73
N TYR A 277 14.20 -0.87 -10.62
CA TYR A 277 15.58 -0.43 -10.29
C TYR A 277 16.43 0.15 -11.43
N SER A 278 16.31 1.47 -11.65
CA SER A 278 17.25 2.36 -12.37
C SER A 278 16.96 2.77 -13.82
N SER A 279 15.99 3.67 -14.05
CA SER A 279 16.18 4.85 -14.95
C SER A 279 14.85 5.54 -15.29
N SER A 280 14.89 6.88 -15.29
CA SER A 280 13.77 7.82 -15.46
C SER A 280 13.34 8.01 -16.92
N LEU A 281 12.04 8.06 -17.16
CA LEU A 281 11.45 8.61 -18.40
C LEU A 281 10.16 9.38 -18.09
N ASP A 282 9.95 10.45 -18.84
CA ASP A 282 9.10 11.61 -18.56
C ASP A 282 7.68 11.51 -19.15
N VAL A 283 6.63 11.56 -18.30
CA VAL A 283 5.22 11.85 -18.63
C VAL A 283 4.49 12.56 -17.46
N ASP A 284 4.34 13.88 -17.57
CA ASP A 284 4.00 14.94 -16.57
C ASP A 284 2.96 14.68 -15.43
N MET A 285 2.10 13.66 -15.50
CA MET A 285 1.19 13.28 -14.38
C MET A 285 1.52 11.94 -13.73
N VAL A 286 1.91 10.94 -14.54
CA VAL A 286 2.52 9.71 -14.01
C VAL A 286 3.88 10.07 -13.39
N THR A 287 4.62 11.00 -14.00
CA THR A 287 5.82 11.64 -13.44
C THR A 287 5.53 12.29 -12.10
N ARG A 288 4.40 12.98 -11.89
CA ARG A 288 4.13 13.57 -10.56
C ARG A 288 3.97 12.50 -9.48
N ARG A 289 3.33 11.37 -9.78
CA ARG A 289 3.23 10.25 -8.82
C ARG A 289 4.55 9.54 -8.61
N ILE A 290 5.26 9.26 -9.70
CA ILE A 290 6.59 8.68 -9.66
C ILE A 290 7.51 9.61 -8.88
N ALA A 291 7.51 10.92 -9.14
CA ALA A 291 8.27 11.93 -8.43
C ALA A 291 7.87 12.03 -6.96
N VAL A 292 6.57 11.98 -6.61
CA VAL A 292 6.15 11.93 -5.19
C VAL A 292 6.64 10.65 -4.54
N PHE A 293 6.48 9.49 -5.19
CA PHE A 293 6.97 8.21 -4.67
C PHE A 293 8.49 8.20 -4.54
N GLU A 294 9.23 8.65 -5.56
CA GLU A 294 10.69 8.78 -5.59
C GLU A 294 11.18 9.78 -4.56
N THR A 295 10.48 10.90 -4.36
CA THR A 295 10.81 11.87 -3.31
C THR A 295 10.65 11.22 -1.94
N ILE A 296 9.53 10.53 -1.69
CA ILE A 296 9.29 9.83 -0.43
C ILE A 296 10.32 8.71 -0.22
N TYR A 297 10.62 7.94 -1.26
CA TYR A 297 11.59 6.86 -1.24
C TYR A 297 13.01 7.39 -1.01
N SER A 298 13.38 8.49 -1.67
CA SER A 298 14.63 9.20 -1.45
C SER A 298 14.73 9.73 -0.02
N LEU A 299 13.65 10.29 0.54
CA LEU A 299 13.62 10.73 1.93
C LEU A 299 13.84 9.56 2.91
N ALA A 300 13.21 8.41 2.64
CA ALA A 300 13.41 7.21 3.44
C ALA A 300 14.88 6.73 3.37
N ASN A 301 15.48 6.71 2.18
CA ASN A 301 16.86 6.28 1.97
C ASN A 301 17.92 7.28 2.47
N GLN A 302 17.60 8.58 2.50
CA GLN A 302 18.47 9.62 3.06
C GLN A 302 18.47 9.64 4.60
N GLY A 303 17.91 8.62 5.26
CA GLY A 303 17.83 8.56 6.72
C GLY A 303 16.85 9.57 7.32
N LYS A 304 15.85 10.03 6.55
CA LYS A 304 14.77 10.92 7.03
C LYS A 304 13.40 10.21 7.04
N PRO A 305 13.26 9.07 7.74
CA PRO A 305 12.05 8.25 7.69
C PRO A 305 10.84 8.96 8.29
N ASP A 306 11.01 9.91 9.22
CA ASP A 306 9.90 10.70 9.78
C ASP A 306 9.24 11.61 8.75
N LEU A 307 10.03 12.28 7.91
CA LEU A 307 9.51 13.16 6.87
C LEU A 307 8.81 12.34 5.76
N ALA A 308 9.40 11.20 5.40
CA ALA A 308 8.77 10.24 4.50
C ALA A 308 7.44 9.73 5.06
N LYS A 309 7.39 9.35 6.35
CA LYS A 309 6.18 8.94 7.06
C LYS A 309 5.10 10.03 7.05
N GLN A 310 5.45 11.28 7.36
CA GLN A 310 4.50 12.39 7.36
C GLN A 310 3.93 12.64 5.97
N THR A 311 4.77 12.59 4.94
CA THR A 311 4.34 12.72 3.54
C THR A 311 3.43 11.56 3.12
N LEU A 312 3.76 10.33 3.50
CA LEU A 312 2.89 9.18 3.21
C LEU A 312 1.57 9.24 3.97
N GLN A 313 1.54 9.72 5.22
CA GLN A 313 0.31 9.90 5.98
C GLN A 313 -0.67 10.87 5.31
N THR A 314 -0.18 11.94 4.67
CA THR A 314 -1.04 12.88 3.96
C THR A 314 -1.61 12.26 2.69
N VAL A 315 -0.80 11.52 1.93
CA VAL A 315 -1.23 10.87 0.68
C VAL A 315 -2.19 9.69 0.95
N LEU A 316 -1.88 8.84 1.95
CA LEU A 316 -2.68 7.67 2.32
C LEU A 316 -3.90 7.99 3.21
N GLN A 317 -4.01 9.23 3.72
CA GLN A 317 -5.08 9.68 4.62
C GLN A 317 -5.30 8.74 5.82
N THR A 318 -4.22 8.15 6.35
CA THR A 318 -4.31 7.03 7.31
C THR A 318 -4.96 7.40 8.63
N ARG A 319 -4.95 8.69 9.00
CA ARG A 319 -5.50 9.23 10.26
C ARG A 319 -7.01 9.07 10.40
N SER A 320 -7.75 8.97 9.30
CA SER A 320 -9.20 8.74 9.38
C SER A 320 -9.49 7.28 9.69
N SER A 321 -10.05 6.99 10.86
CA SER A 321 -10.48 5.64 11.26
C SER A 321 -11.59 5.07 10.35
N ASN A 322 -12.36 5.95 9.71
CA ASN A 322 -13.55 5.59 8.94
C ASN A 322 -13.29 5.48 7.43
N LYS A 323 -12.23 6.11 6.91
CA LYS A 323 -11.88 6.00 5.49
C LYS A 323 -11.19 4.67 5.20
N LEU A 324 -11.76 3.95 4.23
CA LEU A 324 -11.15 2.74 3.65
C LEU A 324 -9.83 3.10 2.98
N LEU A 325 -8.89 2.15 2.92
CA LEU A 325 -7.64 2.34 2.17
C LEU A 325 -7.89 2.57 0.66
N SER A 326 -9.10 2.23 0.17
CA SER A 326 -9.58 2.55 -1.19
C SER A 326 -9.74 4.02 -1.47
N SER A 327 -9.99 4.85 -0.45
CA SER A 327 -10.16 6.29 -0.67
C SER A 327 -8.81 7.00 -0.87
N PHE A 328 -7.74 6.24 -1.12
CA PHE A 328 -6.48 6.77 -1.61
C PHE A 328 -6.75 7.61 -2.85
N TYR A 329 -6.00 8.71 -2.99
CA TYR A 329 -6.12 9.61 -4.13
C TYR A 329 -6.16 8.79 -5.43
N LYS A 330 -7.14 9.03 -6.30
CA LYS A 330 -7.23 8.46 -7.65
C LYS A 330 -7.20 9.64 -8.62
N PRO A 331 -6.11 9.88 -9.37
CA PRO A 331 -6.08 10.91 -10.38
C PRO A 331 -7.06 10.55 -11.48
N ASP A 332 -7.77 11.54 -12.02
CA ASP A 332 -8.79 11.32 -13.05
C ASP A 332 -8.24 10.66 -14.32
N PHE A 333 -6.93 10.76 -14.54
CA PHE A 333 -6.22 10.22 -15.71
C PHE A 333 -5.47 8.90 -15.45
N GLU A 334 -5.64 8.32 -14.27
CA GLU A 334 -5.03 7.02 -13.98
C GLU A 334 -5.82 5.89 -14.64
N ALA A 335 -5.12 5.07 -15.43
CA ALA A 335 -5.73 3.90 -16.06
C ALA A 335 -6.36 2.97 -15.00
N PRO A 336 -7.52 2.37 -15.31
CA PRO A 336 -8.17 1.44 -14.41
C PRO A 336 -7.23 0.28 -14.03
N GLY A 337 -7.34 -0.22 -12.80
CA GLY A 337 -6.47 -1.26 -12.24
C GLY A 337 -5.11 -0.77 -11.69
N LYS A 338 -4.47 0.24 -12.28
CA LYS A 338 -3.14 0.73 -11.82
C LYS A 338 -3.15 1.29 -10.39
N HIS A 339 -4.30 1.83 -10.00
CA HIS A 339 -4.52 2.36 -8.66
C HIS A 339 -4.19 1.33 -7.57
N TYR A 340 -4.58 0.07 -7.76
CA TYR A 340 -4.33 -0.99 -6.78
C TYR A 340 -2.84 -1.33 -6.67
N LEU A 341 -2.12 -1.32 -7.80
CA LEU A 341 -0.68 -1.57 -7.83
C LEU A 341 0.08 -0.47 -7.08
N TYR A 342 -0.26 0.80 -7.33
CA TYR A 342 0.39 1.88 -6.61
C TYR A 342 -0.02 1.90 -5.15
N LEU A 343 -1.28 1.66 -4.81
CA LEU A 343 -1.73 1.56 -3.42
C LEU A 343 -0.89 0.54 -2.66
N GLU A 344 -0.64 -0.63 -3.25
CA GLU A 344 0.20 -1.67 -2.68
C GLU A 344 1.65 -1.19 -2.49
N LYS A 345 2.24 -0.54 -3.49
CA LYS A 345 3.60 0.04 -3.40
C LYS A 345 3.73 1.13 -2.34
N TYR A 346 2.81 2.10 -2.31
CA TYR A 346 2.78 3.16 -1.31
C TYR A 346 2.58 2.58 0.09
N LEU A 347 1.72 1.58 0.23
CA LEU A 347 1.49 0.94 1.51
C LEU A 347 2.71 0.13 1.96
N GLY A 348 3.38 -0.59 1.06
CA GLY A 348 4.64 -1.27 1.33
C GLY A 348 5.72 -0.31 1.85
N LEU A 349 5.92 0.82 1.15
CA LEU A 349 6.85 1.86 1.58
C LEU A 349 6.44 2.48 2.92
N TYR A 350 5.14 2.69 3.14
CA TYR A 350 4.64 3.21 4.40
C TYR A 350 4.91 2.26 5.57
N ILE A 351 4.70 0.96 5.38
CA ILE A 351 5.03 -0.07 6.36
C ILE A 351 6.52 -0.01 6.72
N GLU A 352 7.40 0.12 5.73
CA GLU A 352 8.84 0.26 5.97
C GLU A 352 9.18 1.52 6.78
N THR A 353 8.58 2.67 6.44
CA THR A 353 8.78 3.91 7.22
C THR A 353 8.24 3.80 8.65
N LEU A 354 7.17 3.04 8.88
CA LEU A 354 6.66 2.77 10.23
C LEU A 354 7.62 1.91 11.05
N VAL A 355 8.24 0.90 10.44
CA VAL A 355 9.32 0.12 11.08
C VAL A 355 10.54 1.00 11.37
N ALA A 356 10.96 1.80 10.39
CA ALA A 356 12.11 2.69 10.54
C ALA A 356 11.92 3.74 11.65
N THR A 357 10.69 4.21 11.86
CA THR A 357 10.36 5.20 12.91
C THR A 357 9.87 4.57 14.22
N SER A 358 9.92 3.23 14.35
CA SER A 358 9.44 2.51 15.53
C SER A 358 7.97 2.83 15.90
N ASP A 359 7.13 3.14 14.91
CA ASP A 359 5.74 3.61 15.07
C ASP A 359 4.75 2.43 15.10
N ILE A 360 4.66 1.77 16.26
CA ILE A 360 3.82 0.58 16.44
C ILE A 360 2.32 0.85 16.30
N GLU A 361 1.86 2.05 16.68
CA GLU A 361 0.45 2.43 16.57
C GLU A 361 0.04 2.53 15.10
N GLY A 362 0.88 3.16 14.27
CA GLY A 362 0.68 3.21 12.83
C GLY A 362 0.59 1.82 12.21
N VAL A 363 1.48 0.90 12.60
CA VAL A 363 1.44 -0.49 12.14
C VAL A 363 0.12 -1.17 12.51
N GLN A 364 -0.36 -1.00 13.73
CA GLN A 364 -1.62 -1.59 14.19
C GLN A 364 -2.86 -0.99 13.51
N ILE A 365 -2.84 0.31 13.20
CA ILE A 365 -3.89 0.97 12.42
C ILE A 365 -3.96 0.36 11.02
N ILE A 366 -2.82 0.22 10.34
CA ILE A 366 -2.74 -0.38 9.01
C ILE A 366 -3.15 -1.84 9.03
N LEU A 367 -2.70 -2.63 10.02
CA LEU A 367 -3.10 -4.03 10.20
C LEU A 367 -4.62 -4.18 10.31
N ARG A 368 -5.28 -3.31 11.09
CA ARG A 368 -6.76 -3.32 11.23
C ARG A 368 -7.45 -2.93 9.93
N LYS A 369 -6.92 -1.96 9.20
CA LYS A 369 -7.47 -1.53 7.90
C LYS A 369 -7.30 -2.60 6.82
N LEU A 370 -6.14 -3.25 6.75
CA LEU A 370 -5.87 -4.32 5.79
C LEU A 370 -6.84 -5.49 5.94
N LYS A 371 -7.18 -5.88 7.17
CA LYS A 371 -8.20 -6.92 7.42
C LYS A 371 -9.58 -6.61 6.82
N ARG A 372 -9.93 -5.33 6.68
CA ARG A 372 -11.22 -4.88 6.10
C ARG A 372 -11.15 -4.70 4.59
N CYS A 373 -9.96 -4.71 3.99
CA CYS A 373 -9.73 -4.39 2.58
C CYS A 373 -9.11 -5.58 1.83
N SER A 374 -9.48 -6.82 2.17
CA SER A 374 -8.84 -8.01 1.59
C SER A 374 -8.96 -8.11 0.06
N GLY A 375 -10.07 -7.66 -0.53
CA GLY A 375 -10.30 -7.71 -1.99
C GLY A 375 -9.61 -6.62 -2.82
N MET A 376 -8.90 -5.68 -2.17
CA MET A 376 -8.34 -4.49 -2.80
C MET A 376 -6.91 -4.63 -3.31
N PHE A 377 -6.18 -5.64 -2.84
CA PHE A 377 -4.77 -5.84 -3.15
C PHE A 377 -4.64 -7.02 -4.10
N PHE A 378 -3.60 -7.01 -4.93
CA PHE A 378 -3.33 -8.14 -5.82
C PHE A 378 -2.94 -9.37 -4.98
N ASP A 379 -2.04 -9.19 -4.02
CA ASP A 379 -1.75 -10.21 -3.03
C ASP A 379 -2.08 -9.73 -1.61
N SER A 380 -3.35 -9.93 -1.23
CA SER A 380 -3.80 -9.63 0.14
C SER A 380 -3.04 -10.43 1.20
N SER A 381 -2.64 -11.67 0.87
CA SER A 381 -1.95 -12.55 1.81
C SER A 381 -0.53 -12.07 2.06
N GLU A 382 0.20 -11.72 0.99
CA GLU A 382 1.53 -11.13 1.08
C GLU A 382 1.51 -9.81 1.85
N MET A 383 0.57 -8.91 1.56
CA MET A 383 0.45 -7.65 2.30
C MET A 383 0.13 -7.85 3.78
N GLN A 384 -0.71 -8.84 4.11
CA GLN A 384 -0.95 -9.23 5.51
C GLN A 384 0.28 -9.83 6.18
N LEU A 385 1.09 -10.62 5.46
CA LEU A 385 2.33 -11.17 5.96
C LEU A 385 3.36 -10.08 6.20
N ARG A 386 3.50 -9.14 5.26
CA ARG A 386 4.41 -7.99 5.33
C ARG A 386 4.11 -7.10 6.52
N ILE A 387 2.85 -6.75 6.77
CA ILE A 387 2.48 -5.94 7.95
C ILE A 387 2.69 -6.68 9.27
N LYS A 388 2.47 -8.01 9.34
CA LYS A 388 2.74 -8.81 10.55
C LYS A 388 4.24 -8.92 10.82
N SER A 389 5.04 -9.11 9.77
CA SER A 389 6.51 -9.10 9.85
C SER A 389 7.02 -7.72 10.31
N ALA A 390 6.47 -6.65 9.75
CA ALA A 390 6.75 -5.28 10.17
C ALA A 390 6.39 -5.05 11.62
N GLU A 391 5.23 -5.50 12.10
CA GLU A 391 4.85 -5.38 13.50
C GLU A 391 5.85 -6.06 14.44
N THR A 392 6.31 -7.26 14.07
CA THR A 392 7.35 -7.97 14.82
C THR A 392 8.68 -7.22 14.80
N SER A 393 9.06 -6.70 13.63
CA SER A 393 10.30 -5.93 13.43
C SER A 393 10.29 -4.62 14.21
N THR A 394 9.17 -3.89 14.21
CA THR A 394 8.96 -2.67 15.00
C THR A 394 9.08 -2.97 16.49
N LEU A 395 8.43 -4.02 16.98
CA LEU A 395 8.53 -4.41 18.39
C LEU A 395 9.97 -4.77 18.77
N ASN A 396 10.67 -5.56 17.95
CA ASN A 396 12.06 -5.91 18.19
C ASN A 396 12.97 -4.69 18.16
N LYS A 397 12.74 -3.76 17.23
CA LYS A 397 13.48 -2.50 17.15
C LYS A 397 13.24 -1.64 18.38
N MET A 398 12.00 -1.51 18.85
CA MET A 398 11.71 -0.77 20.07
C MET A 398 12.40 -1.39 21.29
N VAL A 399 12.42 -2.73 21.41
CA VAL A 399 13.18 -3.42 22.48
C VAL A 399 14.68 -3.14 22.37
N HIS A 400 15.22 -3.15 21.15
CA HIS A 400 16.63 -2.84 20.90
C HIS A 400 16.98 -1.37 21.22
N ASP A 401 16.16 -0.42 20.77
CA ASP A 401 16.36 1.03 20.97
C ASP A 401 16.25 1.41 22.46
N LEU A 402 15.45 0.67 23.22
CA LEU A 402 15.37 0.79 24.66
C LEU A 402 16.64 0.26 25.37
N ASN A 403 17.60 -0.30 24.63
CA ASN A 403 18.81 -0.95 25.15
C ASN A 403 18.46 -1.97 26.24
N CYS A 404 17.36 -2.70 26.04
CA CYS A 404 16.89 -3.67 27.01
C CYS A 404 18.03 -4.67 27.31
N PRO A 405 18.30 -4.95 28.60
CA PRO A 405 19.31 -5.92 28.98
C PRO A 405 18.93 -7.28 28.39
N ARG A 406 19.83 -7.89 27.62
CA ARG A 406 19.62 -9.16 26.96
C ARG A 406 20.33 -10.26 27.72
N PHE A 407 19.65 -11.38 27.91
CA PHE A 407 20.27 -12.54 28.52
C PHE A 407 21.15 -13.28 27.52
N VAL A 408 22.43 -13.44 27.85
CA VAL A 408 23.37 -14.32 27.14
C VAL A 408 23.69 -15.50 28.05
N ILE A 409 23.51 -16.72 27.53
CA ILE A 409 23.99 -17.92 28.21
C ILE A 409 25.42 -18.15 27.74
N ASP A 410 26.37 -18.14 28.68
CA ASP A 410 27.77 -18.43 28.34
C ASP A 410 27.97 -19.90 27.99
N ASN A 411 29.17 -20.23 27.53
CA ASN A 411 29.56 -21.60 27.16
C ASN A 411 29.51 -22.59 28.35
N LEU A 412 29.34 -22.09 29.58
CA LEU A 412 29.24 -22.85 30.82
C LEU A 412 27.79 -23.01 31.29
N GLY A 413 26.81 -22.46 30.55
CA GLY A 413 25.40 -22.51 30.90
C GLY A 413 24.98 -21.48 31.95
N LYS A 414 25.81 -20.49 32.28
CA LYS A 414 25.43 -19.39 33.18
C LYS A 414 24.72 -18.28 32.40
N GLU A 415 23.63 -17.78 32.99
CA GLU A 415 22.83 -16.68 32.45
C GLU A 415 23.44 -15.33 32.86
N HIS A 416 23.79 -14.51 31.87
CA HIS A 416 24.33 -13.16 32.06
C HIS A 416 23.34 -12.13 31.54
N ILE A 417 23.05 -11.09 32.33
CA ILE A 417 22.37 -9.90 31.81
C ILE A 417 23.43 -9.00 31.19
N VAL A 418 23.35 -8.77 29.88
CA VAL A 418 24.26 -7.87 29.18
C VAL A 418 23.44 -6.79 28.48
N LEU A 419 23.74 -5.52 28.76
CA LEU A 419 23.15 -4.40 28.00
C LEU A 419 23.61 -4.53 26.53
N GLN A 420 22.68 -4.46 25.58
CA GLN A 420 22.95 -4.70 24.15
C GLN A 420 24.10 -3.82 23.62
N LYS A 421 24.17 -2.55 24.06
CA LYS A 421 25.25 -1.62 23.71
C LYS A 421 26.63 -2.05 24.22
N ALA A 422 26.71 -2.67 25.40
CA ALA A 422 27.93 -3.21 25.97
C ALA A 422 28.44 -4.45 25.19
N LEU A 423 27.51 -5.23 24.63
CA LEU A 423 27.79 -6.35 23.72
C LEU A 423 28.42 -5.90 22.39
N ASP A 424 27.86 -4.87 21.77
CA ASP A 424 28.35 -4.34 20.49
C ASP A 424 29.71 -3.63 20.63
N GLU A 425 29.98 -3.04 21.79
CA GLU A 425 31.25 -2.37 22.12
C GLU A 425 32.33 -3.34 22.66
N GLY A 426 32.01 -4.64 22.79
CA GLY A 426 32.94 -5.66 23.28
C GLY A 426 33.36 -5.50 24.74
N SER A 427 32.64 -4.69 25.52
CA SER A 427 32.94 -4.43 26.93
C SER A 427 31.84 -5.04 27.81
N VAL A 428 32.09 -6.22 28.38
CA VAL A 428 31.19 -6.77 29.41
C VAL A 428 31.51 -6.06 30.72
N VAL A 429 30.75 -5.02 31.04
CA VAL A 429 30.87 -4.29 32.30
C VAL A 429 29.73 -4.74 33.22
N GLU A 430 30.09 -5.62 34.16
CA GLU A 430 29.34 -6.12 35.33
C GLU A 430 28.32 -7.27 35.15
N GLU A 431 28.54 -8.34 35.94
CA GLU A 431 27.68 -9.52 36.08
C GLU A 431 26.48 -9.21 36.98
N TYR A 432 25.26 -9.35 36.46
CA TYR A 432 24.05 -9.47 37.28
C TYR A 432 23.38 -10.82 37.01
N SER A 433 23.37 -11.71 38.01
CA SER A 433 22.67 -12.99 37.92
C SER A 433 21.18 -12.80 38.26
N VAL A 434 20.30 -12.80 37.26
CA VAL A 434 18.85 -12.87 37.47
C VAL A 434 18.34 -14.18 36.90
N THR A 435 17.98 -15.12 37.77
CA THR A 435 17.49 -16.45 37.40
C THR A 435 16.13 -16.40 36.67
N ARG A 436 16.07 -17.04 35.50
CA ARG A 436 14.96 -17.13 34.52
C ARG A 436 13.63 -17.77 34.97
N HIS A 437 13.35 -17.92 36.27
CA HIS A 437 12.23 -18.77 36.73
C HIS A 437 10.89 -18.06 37.00
N CYS A 438 10.81 -16.74 36.80
CA CYS A 438 9.52 -16.05 36.92
C CYS A 438 8.78 -16.10 35.59
N ARG A 439 7.99 -17.16 35.38
CA ARG A 439 6.77 -17.04 34.56
C ARG A 439 5.87 -16.05 35.30
N LEU A 440 6.09 -14.75 35.05
CA LEU A 440 5.32 -13.70 35.69
C LEU A 440 3.85 -13.96 35.37
N ASN A 441 3.07 -14.29 36.39
CA ASN A 441 1.64 -14.45 36.22
C ASN A 441 1.02 -13.07 35.93
N ARG A 442 -0.22 -13.05 35.44
CA ARG A 442 -0.91 -11.80 35.06
C ARG A 442 -0.91 -10.76 36.18
N THR A 443 -1.00 -11.20 37.43
CA THR A 443 -0.98 -10.33 38.61
C THR A 443 0.36 -9.64 38.77
N GLN A 444 1.47 -10.38 38.65
CA GLN A 444 2.82 -9.83 38.75
C GLN A 444 3.12 -8.83 37.61
N PHE A 445 2.65 -9.10 36.39
CA PHE A 445 2.74 -8.14 35.29
C PHE A 445 1.95 -6.85 35.56
N ASN A 446 0.75 -6.94 36.14
CA ASN A 446 -0.02 -5.75 36.50
C ASN A 446 0.67 -4.97 37.62
N CYS A 447 1.22 -5.63 38.65
CA CYS A 447 1.95 -4.95 39.71
C CYS A 447 3.20 -4.22 39.17
N ALA A 448 3.96 -4.87 38.29
CA ALA A 448 5.10 -4.26 37.61
C ALA A 448 4.71 -3.00 36.81
N ARG A 449 3.61 -3.10 36.06
CA ARG A 449 3.05 -1.98 35.29
C ARG A 449 2.64 -0.83 36.17
N ASP A 450 1.90 -1.11 37.24
CA ASP A 450 1.35 -0.10 38.13
C ASP A 450 2.50 0.60 38.87
N PHE A 451 3.51 -0.14 39.31
CA PHE A 451 4.75 0.40 39.86
C PHE A 451 5.52 1.29 38.86
N ALA A 452 5.69 0.85 37.62
CA ALA A 452 6.35 1.66 36.59
C ALA A 452 5.57 2.95 36.27
N ARG A 453 4.23 2.86 36.24
CA ARG A 453 3.34 4.00 36.06
C ARG A 453 3.47 5.02 37.20
N ASP A 454 3.48 4.55 38.46
CA ASP A 454 3.61 5.42 39.62
C ASP A 454 4.97 6.14 39.65
N ASN A 455 6.04 5.44 39.26
CA ASN A 455 7.37 6.06 39.11
C ASN A 455 7.40 7.12 38.01
N ILE A 456 6.79 6.86 36.84
CA ILE A 456 6.69 7.87 35.78
C ILE A 456 5.92 9.10 36.30
N ALA A 457 4.83 8.90 37.03
CA ALA A 457 4.06 10.01 37.62
C ALA A 457 4.91 10.83 38.61
N PHE A 458 5.71 10.15 39.45
CA PHE A 458 6.66 10.82 40.35
C PHE A 458 7.70 11.64 39.58
N CYS A 459 8.34 11.07 38.56
CA CYS A 459 9.34 11.77 37.77
C CYS A 459 8.76 12.97 37.00
N ILE A 460 7.51 12.90 36.54
CA ILE A 460 6.81 14.04 35.94
C ILE A 460 6.65 15.17 36.97
N SER A 461 6.18 14.85 38.18
CA SER A 461 6.03 15.83 39.26
C SER A 461 7.38 16.44 39.67
N PHE A 462 8.44 15.62 39.73
CA PHE A 462 9.79 16.09 40.02
C PHE A 462 10.32 17.05 38.94
N ARG A 463 10.05 16.76 37.65
CA ARG A 463 10.40 17.66 36.54
C ARG A 463 9.70 19.02 36.68
N GLU A 464 8.42 19.03 37.01
CA GLU A 464 7.67 20.26 37.23
C GLU A 464 8.28 21.10 38.37
N HIS A 465 8.77 20.44 39.42
CA HIS A 465 9.49 21.12 40.51
C HIS A 465 10.83 21.71 40.04
N ILE A 466 11.63 20.97 39.26
CA ILE A 466 12.87 21.49 38.66
C ILE A 466 12.59 22.68 37.75
N ASP A 467 11.53 22.63 36.94
CA ASP A 467 11.14 23.72 36.05
C ASP A 467 10.80 25.00 36.84
N ASN A 468 10.13 24.85 37.99
CA ASN A 468 9.86 25.97 38.91
C ASN A 468 11.16 26.53 39.51
N ILE A 469 12.09 25.68 39.94
CA ILE A 469 13.39 26.11 40.48
C ILE A 469 14.19 26.88 39.42
N ILE A 470 14.26 26.36 38.18
CA ILE A 470 14.96 27.03 37.08
C ILE A 470 14.36 28.41 36.83
N THR A 471 13.02 28.50 36.81
CA THR A 471 12.31 29.76 36.57
C THR A 471 12.62 30.79 37.67
N THR A 472 12.64 30.36 38.94
CA THR A 472 13.00 31.23 40.08
C THR A 472 14.46 31.67 40.01
N ALA A 473 15.38 30.74 39.78
CA ALA A 473 16.81 31.04 39.70
C ALA A 473 17.16 31.95 38.52
N GLU A 474 16.48 31.80 37.37
CA GLU A 474 16.64 32.70 36.23
C GLU A 474 16.14 34.11 36.56
N LYS A 475 15.02 34.24 37.29
CA LYS A 475 14.51 35.53 37.75
C LYS A 475 15.48 36.22 38.71
N GLU A 476 15.99 35.50 39.71
CA GLU A 476 16.96 36.03 40.67
C GLU A 476 18.28 36.42 40.01
N ASN A 477 18.76 35.64 39.03
CA ASN A 477 19.98 35.97 38.28
C ASN A 477 19.80 37.23 37.43
N ILE A 478 18.62 37.43 36.84
CA ILE A 478 18.27 38.68 36.12
C ILE A 478 18.26 39.88 37.07
N GLU A 479 17.68 39.73 38.27
CA GLU A 479 17.65 40.78 39.29
C GLU A 479 19.05 41.12 39.81
N SER A 480 19.87 40.09 40.05
CA SER A 480 21.27 40.23 40.48
C SER A 480 22.13 40.94 39.42
N ARG A 481 21.97 40.57 38.15
CA ARG A 481 22.68 41.23 37.04
C ARG A 481 22.24 42.68 36.83
N LYS A 482 20.97 43.01 37.08
CA LYS A 482 20.49 44.40 37.05
C LYS A 482 21.12 45.22 38.17
N ALA A 483 21.29 44.65 39.36
CA ALA A 483 21.93 45.32 40.48
C ALA A 483 23.44 45.57 40.26
N VAL A 484 24.14 44.66 39.57
CA VAL A 484 25.58 44.78 39.30
C VAL A 484 25.88 45.64 38.07
N ALA A 485 24.97 45.75 37.10
CA ALA A 485 25.16 46.58 35.90
C ALA A 485 25.28 48.09 36.19
N ASP A 486 24.89 48.54 37.38
CA ASP A 486 25.00 49.94 37.80
C ASP A 486 26.38 50.30 38.39
N ASP A 487 27.25 49.31 38.67
CA ASP A 487 28.55 49.53 39.34
C ASP A 487 29.74 48.96 38.53
N ALA A 488 30.32 49.83 37.71
CA ALA A 488 31.70 49.84 37.20
C ALA A 488 32.27 48.69 36.32
N ALA A 489 33.04 49.16 35.33
CA ALA A 489 33.85 48.42 34.39
C ALA A 489 35.07 47.75 35.05
N THR A 490 35.06 46.43 35.17
CA THR A 490 36.29 45.63 35.28
C THR A 490 36.17 44.34 34.46
N PRO A 491 37.17 44.00 33.63
CA PRO A 491 37.16 42.79 32.82
C PRO A 491 37.74 41.62 33.62
N GLU A 492 36.87 40.79 34.19
CA GLU A 492 37.31 39.57 34.89
C GLU A 492 37.48 38.38 33.95
N THR A 493 38.51 37.61 34.27
CA THR A 493 39.01 36.41 33.60
C THR A 493 38.00 35.27 33.66
N LYS A 494 37.69 34.71 32.48
CA LYS A 494 36.78 33.58 32.28
C LYS A 494 37.43 32.27 32.72
N ASP A 495 37.30 31.90 33.99
CA ASP A 495 37.39 30.50 34.38
C ASP A 495 35.99 29.90 34.48
N GLN A 496 35.82 28.79 33.77
CA GLN A 496 34.56 28.19 33.37
C GLN A 496 34.05 27.26 34.48
N VAL A 497 33.67 27.82 35.64
CA VAL A 497 32.98 27.05 36.69
C VAL A 497 31.51 26.89 36.28
N ASP A 498 31.05 25.64 36.21
CA ASP A 498 29.65 25.31 35.91
C ASP A 498 28.76 25.96 36.98
N THR A 499 28.06 27.03 36.62
CA THR A 499 27.13 27.69 37.54
C THR A 499 26.08 26.69 38.04
N PRO A 500 25.58 26.81 39.28
CA PRO A 500 24.54 25.92 39.79
C PRO A 500 23.30 25.81 38.88
N LEU A 501 22.97 26.89 38.15
CA LEU A 501 21.92 26.88 37.14
C LEU A 501 22.21 25.95 35.96
N ALA A 502 23.48 25.82 35.54
CA ALA A 502 23.91 24.88 34.50
C ALA A 502 23.73 23.43 34.95
N VAL A 503 24.06 23.11 36.21
CA VAL A 503 23.84 21.79 36.81
C VAL A 503 22.34 21.45 36.83
N ILE A 504 21.49 22.35 37.31
CA ILE A 504 20.03 22.13 37.35
C ILE A 504 19.46 21.91 35.94
N LYS A 505 19.93 22.68 34.94
CA LYS A 505 19.53 22.48 33.53
C LYS A 505 19.98 21.12 32.98
N ARG A 506 21.18 20.65 33.33
CA ARG A 506 21.67 19.31 32.96
C ARG A 506 20.81 18.22 33.62
N THR A 507 20.49 18.35 34.91
CA THR A 507 19.58 17.42 35.61
C THR A 507 18.20 17.35 34.96
N ARG A 508 17.64 18.50 34.57
CA ARG A 508 16.38 18.56 33.79
C ARG A 508 16.48 17.78 32.48
N GLN A 509 17.60 17.92 31.76
CA GLN A 509 17.83 17.23 30.50
C GLN A 509 17.89 15.70 30.68
N VAL A 510 18.62 15.22 31.69
CA VAL A 510 18.68 13.78 32.04
C VAL A 510 17.30 13.26 32.41
N LEU A 511 16.57 13.98 33.28
CA LEU A 511 15.23 13.60 33.69
C LEU A 511 14.23 13.54 32.50
N ASN A 512 14.36 14.45 31.53
CA ASN A 512 13.56 14.41 30.30
C ASN A 512 13.89 13.17 29.44
N GLN A 513 15.17 12.79 29.33
CA GLN A 513 15.59 11.59 28.62
C GLN A 513 15.06 10.31 29.29
N TYR A 514 15.11 10.26 30.64
CA TYR A 514 14.52 9.18 31.42
C TYR A 514 13.02 9.08 31.20
N LEU A 515 12.29 10.18 31.36
CA LEU A 515 10.83 10.21 31.20
C LEU A 515 10.39 9.78 29.80
N ASP A 516 11.09 10.22 28.76
CA ASP A 516 10.84 9.82 27.38
C ASP A 516 11.06 8.30 27.19
N THR A 517 12.15 7.76 27.73
CA THR A 517 12.48 6.33 27.69
C THR A 517 11.48 5.48 28.47
N ALA A 518 11.12 5.88 29.69
CA ALA A 518 10.15 5.18 30.53
C ALA A 518 8.75 5.21 29.93
N THR A 519 8.34 6.34 29.33
CA THR A 519 7.04 6.45 28.65
C THR A 519 6.98 5.54 27.42
N ARG A 520 8.05 5.48 26.62
CA ARG A 520 8.16 4.52 25.50
C ARG A 520 8.11 3.07 25.96
N ALA A 521 8.85 2.73 27.02
CA ALA A 521 8.86 1.39 27.61
C ALA A 521 7.46 0.97 28.08
N MET A 522 6.74 1.87 28.75
CA MET A 522 5.37 1.62 29.20
C MET A 522 4.35 1.50 28.06
N ALA A 523 4.49 2.30 27.00
CA ALA A 523 3.66 2.15 25.81
C ALA A 523 3.85 0.77 25.17
N LEU A 524 5.11 0.34 25.01
CA LEU A 524 5.46 -0.98 24.49
C LEU A 524 4.92 -2.11 25.38
N PHE A 525 5.09 -1.98 26.70
CA PHE A 525 4.58 -2.94 27.66
C PHE A 525 3.06 -3.10 27.57
N ASN A 526 2.31 -2.01 27.43
CA ASN A 526 0.85 -2.05 27.24
C ASN A 526 0.46 -2.75 25.94
N VAL A 527 1.18 -2.49 24.84
CA VAL A 527 0.96 -3.17 23.56
C VAL A 527 1.19 -4.67 23.67
N LEU A 528 2.29 -5.08 24.30
CA LEU A 528 2.62 -6.50 24.52
C LEU A 528 1.57 -7.17 25.42
N LEU A 529 1.13 -6.52 26.50
CA LEU A 529 0.06 -7.06 27.34
C LEU A 529 -1.27 -7.26 26.59
N ASP A 530 -1.66 -6.30 25.75
CA ASP A 530 -2.91 -6.42 24.98
C ASP A 530 -2.83 -7.56 23.95
N LYS A 531 -1.66 -7.77 23.34
CA LYS A 531 -1.41 -8.93 22.46
C LYS A 531 -1.46 -10.25 23.19
N LYS A 532 -0.84 -10.34 24.39
CA LYS A 532 -0.88 -11.56 25.21
C LYS A 532 -2.31 -11.99 25.54
N LYS A 533 -3.20 -11.02 25.77
CA LYS A 533 -4.63 -11.29 25.99
C LYS A 533 -5.31 -11.88 24.75
N LYS A 534 -4.91 -11.47 23.54
CA LYS A 534 -5.53 -11.89 22.27
C LYS A 534 -4.99 -13.21 21.72
N HIS A 535 -3.73 -13.55 22.00
CA HIS A 535 -3.03 -14.71 21.43
C HIS A 535 -2.75 -15.81 22.45
N PHE A 536 -3.66 -16.04 23.40
CA PHE A 536 -3.45 -17.01 24.48
C PHE A 536 -3.14 -18.45 23.97
N ASP A 537 -3.57 -18.76 22.73
CA ASP A 537 -3.47 -20.10 22.14
C ASP A 537 -2.24 -20.31 21.22
N ASP A 538 -1.49 -19.26 20.85
CA ASP A 538 -0.30 -19.40 19.99
C ASP A 538 0.99 -19.42 20.83
N ALA A 539 1.42 -20.64 21.19
CA ALA A 539 2.55 -20.87 22.08
C ALA A 539 3.87 -20.24 21.60
N GLY A 540 4.11 -20.18 20.28
CA GLY A 540 5.35 -19.64 19.71
C GLY A 540 5.41 -18.11 19.83
N THR A 541 4.31 -17.44 19.49
CA THR A 541 4.18 -15.99 19.64
C THR A 541 4.20 -15.58 21.11
N LEU A 542 3.57 -16.37 21.99
CA LEU A 542 3.49 -16.10 23.42
C LEU A 542 4.86 -16.19 24.12
N SER A 543 5.71 -17.14 23.71
CA SER A 543 7.07 -17.27 24.26
C SER A 543 7.91 -16.02 23.95
N LYS A 544 7.97 -15.60 22.69
CA LYS A 544 8.73 -14.40 22.28
C LYS A 544 8.23 -13.13 22.97
N LEU A 545 6.91 -13.02 23.13
CA LEU A 545 6.28 -11.88 23.80
C LEU A 545 6.61 -11.83 25.29
N ASN A 546 6.69 -13.00 25.95
CA ASN A 546 7.11 -13.10 27.36
C ASN A 546 8.58 -12.72 27.54
N ASP A 547 9.45 -13.14 26.63
CA ASP A 547 10.87 -12.79 26.66
C ASP A 547 11.04 -11.26 26.52
N ASN A 548 10.41 -10.65 25.51
CA ASN A 548 10.43 -9.19 25.34
C ASN A 548 9.86 -8.43 26.55
N LEU A 549 8.79 -8.93 27.16
CA LEU A 549 8.19 -8.35 28.36
C LEU A 549 9.11 -8.44 29.59
N ALA A 550 9.87 -9.53 29.72
CA ALA A 550 10.85 -9.70 30.79
C ALA A 550 12.04 -8.74 30.61
N ASP A 551 12.57 -8.63 29.39
CA ASP A 551 13.67 -7.73 29.07
C ASP A 551 13.30 -6.25 29.33
N LEU A 552 12.07 -5.85 28.96
CA LEU A 552 11.51 -4.53 29.29
C LEU A 552 11.39 -4.28 30.79
N TYR A 553 10.91 -5.28 31.53
CA TYR A 553 10.76 -5.17 32.97
C TYR A 553 12.10 -4.96 33.67
N ILE A 554 13.12 -5.71 33.25
CA ILE A 554 14.47 -5.59 33.79
C ILE A 554 15.08 -4.25 33.41
N LEU A 555 14.88 -3.78 32.17
CA LEU A 555 15.33 -2.45 31.77
C LEU A 555 14.78 -1.38 32.73
N ILE A 556 13.44 -1.35 32.92
CA ILE A 556 12.77 -0.39 33.80
C ILE A 556 13.38 -0.41 35.21
N LEU A 557 13.66 -1.60 35.76
CA LEU A 557 14.29 -1.76 37.08
C LEU A 557 15.77 -1.34 37.10
N SER A 558 16.52 -1.61 36.03
CA SER A 558 17.96 -1.32 35.93
C SER A 558 18.25 0.17 35.70
N THR A 559 17.48 0.85 34.84
CA THR A 559 17.56 2.31 34.66
C THR A 559 17.20 3.03 35.95
N TYR A 560 16.26 2.50 36.72
CA TYR A 560 15.93 3.03 38.05
C TYR A 560 17.11 2.91 39.04
N GLY A 561 17.85 1.80 39.00
CA GLY A 561 19.02 1.58 39.85
C GLY A 561 20.20 2.50 39.50
N GLN A 562 20.59 2.55 38.22
CA GLN A 562 21.78 3.29 37.78
C GLN A 562 21.59 4.81 37.77
N GLU A 563 20.42 5.33 37.37
CA GLU A 563 20.24 6.78 37.30
C GLU A 563 19.99 7.40 38.67
N ARG A 564 19.35 6.68 39.60
CA ARG A 564 19.24 7.12 41.01
C ARG A 564 20.62 7.28 41.64
N LEU A 565 21.57 6.39 41.32
CA LEU A 565 22.97 6.50 41.72
C LEU A 565 23.64 7.71 41.05
N SER A 566 23.40 7.98 39.77
CA SER A 566 24.00 9.15 39.07
C SER A 566 23.46 10.51 39.53
N ILE A 567 22.19 10.58 39.96
CA ILE A 567 21.57 11.78 40.55
C ILE A 567 22.05 11.99 41.99
N LEU A 568 22.44 10.92 42.70
CA LEU A 568 22.91 10.96 44.08
C LEU A 568 24.44 11.05 44.21
N LEU A 569 25.22 10.66 43.20
CA LEU A 569 26.68 10.55 43.25
C LEU A 569 27.32 11.23 42.04
N HIS A 570 27.58 12.54 42.15
CA HIS A 570 28.71 13.16 41.45
C HIS A 570 29.80 13.44 42.50
N PRO A 571 31.07 13.04 42.28
CA PRO A 571 32.13 13.30 43.24
C PRO A 571 32.48 14.77 43.19
N HIS A 572 31.94 15.55 44.13
CA HIS A 572 32.39 16.90 44.40
C HIS A 572 33.67 16.86 45.24
N GLN A 573 34.62 17.75 44.96
CA GLN A 573 35.69 18.04 45.91
C GLN A 573 35.04 18.61 47.19
N SER A 574 35.64 18.36 48.36
CA SER A 574 35.02 18.62 49.68
C SER A 574 34.51 20.04 49.91
N ASP A 575 34.97 21.00 49.11
CA ASP A 575 34.61 22.42 49.23
C ASP A 575 33.30 22.75 48.48
N ASP A 576 32.98 22.05 47.38
CA ASP A 576 31.73 22.21 46.62
C ASP A 576 30.52 21.61 47.34
N THR A 577 30.74 20.56 48.16
CA THR A 577 29.69 19.93 48.97
C THR A 577 29.12 20.90 50.02
N ALA A 578 29.95 21.79 50.57
CA ALA A 578 29.50 22.82 51.51
C ALA A 578 28.67 23.90 50.81
N GLU A 579 29.04 24.28 49.57
CA GLU A 579 28.31 25.28 48.79
C GLU A 579 26.99 24.73 48.25
N LEU A 580 26.95 23.46 47.82
CA LEU A 580 25.73 22.76 47.40
C LEU A 580 24.80 22.53 48.60
N ALA A 581 25.31 22.11 49.76
CA ALA A 581 24.53 21.98 50.99
C ALA A 581 24.00 23.35 51.46
N SER A 582 24.79 24.41 51.34
CA SER A 582 24.38 25.79 51.61
C SER A 582 23.32 26.29 50.62
N MET A 583 23.43 25.93 49.35
CA MET A 583 22.44 26.28 48.32
C MET A 583 21.13 25.52 48.53
N CYS A 584 21.18 24.21 48.76
CA CYS A 584 20.01 23.40 49.11
C CYS A 584 19.34 23.91 50.40
N SER A 585 20.13 24.31 51.41
CA SER A 585 19.59 24.93 52.63
C SER A 585 18.93 26.27 52.37
N ARG A 586 19.51 27.11 51.50
CA ARG A 586 18.93 28.40 51.09
C ARG A 586 17.65 28.24 50.28
N VAL A 587 17.62 27.30 49.33
CA VAL A 587 16.44 26.96 48.52
C VAL A 587 15.34 26.38 49.40
N MET A 588 15.67 25.51 50.35
CA MET A 588 14.70 24.95 51.30
C MET A 588 14.17 25.99 52.28
N ALA A 589 14.98 26.96 52.70
CA ALA A 589 14.52 28.10 53.49
C ALA A 589 13.57 29.01 52.69
N LEU A 590 13.86 29.24 51.40
CA LEU A 590 13.01 30.00 50.48
C LEU A 590 11.67 29.31 50.24
N VAL A 591 11.68 28.00 49.99
CA VAL A 591 10.49 27.15 49.82
C VAL A 591 9.65 27.10 51.11
N SER A 592 10.30 27.00 52.27
CA SER A 592 9.63 27.02 53.58
C SER A 592 9.04 28.39 53.92
N SER A 593 9.59 29.47 53.38
CA SER A 593 9.08 30.84 53.56
C SER A 593 7.89 31.20 52.66
N HIS A 594 7.59 30.37 51.66
CA HIS A 594 6.54 30.62 50.67
C HIS A 594 5.39 29.60 50.69
N LEU A 595 5.47 28.57 51.55
CA LEU A 595 4.40 27.59 51.74
C LEU A 595 3.58 27.92 52.99
N SER A 596 2.27 28.13 52.80
CA SER A 596 1.29 28.27 53.89
C SER A 596 1.15 26.94 54.65
N PRO A 597 1.06 26.93 56.00
CA PRO A 597 1.07 25.70 56.81
C PRO A 597 -0.13 24.75 56.64
N LYS A 598 -1.02 24.99 55.67
CA LYS A 598 -2.27 24.22 55.54
C LYS A 598 -2.26 23.10 54.49
N ASP A 599 -1.27 23.06 53.61
CA ASP A 599 -1.19 22.03 52.57
C ASP A 599 0.20 21.39 52.52
N THR A 600 0.52 20.55 53.50
CA THR A 600 1.50 19.45 53.33
C THR A 600 1.42 18.53 54.55
N GLY A 601 1.22 17.24 54.31
CA GLY A 601 1.51 16.19 55.28
C GLY A 601 3.00 16.19 55.56
N GLY A 602 3.42 17.02 56.51
CA GLY A 602 4.78 17.08 57.01
C GLY A 602 5.11 15.79 57.73
N LEU A 603 5.96 14.96 57.13
CA LEU A 603 6.77 13.91 57.76
C LEU A 603 7.75 13.25 56.77
N PHE A 604 7.60 13.46 55.45
CA PHE A 604 8.45 12.79 54.46
C PHE A 604 9.79 13.52 54.18
N TRP A 605 9.85 14.84 54.35
CA TRP A 605 10.99 15.65 53.89
C TRP A 605 12.09 15.92 54.93
N GLN A 606 11.87 15.58 56.20
CA GLN A 606 12.88 15.79 57.24
C GLN A 606 13.94 14.67 57.33
N HIS A 607 13.72 13.54 56.64
CA HIS A 607 14.54 12.34 56.80
C HIS A 607 15.51 12.02 55.65
N VAL A 608 15.49 12.77 54.54
CA VAL A 608 16.27 12.41 53.33
C VAL A 608 17.59 13.20 53.18
N LEU A 609 17.87 14.21 54.01
CA LEU A 609 19.03 15.11 53.78
C LEU A 609 19.90 15.46 55.01
N PHE A 610 19.72 14.77 56.16
CA PHE A 610 20.62 14.94 57.31
C PHE A 610 21.38 13.63 57.56
N ASP A 611 22.40 13.33 56.74
CA ASP A 611 23.29 12.19 57.04
C ASP A 611 24.72 12.32 56.51
N GLU A 612 25.30 13.52 56.41
CA GLU A 612 26.74 13.63 56.08
C GLU A 612 27.47 14.84 56.67
N ALA A 613 26.99 15.36 57.80
CA ALA A 613 27.71 16.40 58.56
C ALA A 613 27.59 16.16 60.06
N ASN A 614 28.29 15.14 60.55
CA ASN A 614 28.96 15.08 61.86
C ASN A 614 29.24 13.63 62.23
N ASN A 615 30.47 13.17 62.05
CA ASN A 615 30.89 11.87 62.57
C ASN A 615 32.25 11.99 63.26
N GLU A 616 32.24 12.53 64.48
CA GLU A 616 33.19 12.11 65.51
C GLU A 616 32.43 11.80 66.82
N SER A 617 32.62 10.57 67.29
CA SER A 617 32.31 10.02 68.62
C SER A 617 30.88 9.50 68.95
N SER A 618 30.81 8.17 68.96
CA SER A 618 30.22 7.31 70.01
C SER A 618 28.70 7.25 70.27
N GLN A 619 28.15 6.08 69.91
CA GLN A 619 27.06 5.30 70.53
C GLN A 619 25.63 5.90 70.63
N GLN A 620 24.68 5.08 70.12
CA GLN A 620 23.20 5.22 70.11
C GLN A 620 22.69 6.10 68.95
N TYR A 621 21.98 5.59 67.93
CA TYR A 621 20.72 4.86 67.98
C TYR A 621 20.54 3.91 66.78
N LYS A 622 20.02 2.71 67.07
CA LYS A 622 19.20 1.91 66.15
C LYS A 622 17.87 2.64 65.96
N LEU A 623 17.47 2.95 64.72
CA LEU A 623 16.07 3.06 64.22
C LEU A 623 16.05 3.91 62.94
N LEU A 624 16.14 3.30 61.75
CA LEU A 624 15.23 3.56 60.59
C LEU A 624 15.56 2.75 59.30
N ASP A 625 15.96 1.49 59.41
CA ASP A 625 16.00 0.53 58.28
C ASP A 625 14.66 -0.21 57.91
N PRO A 626 13.51 -0.16 58.63
CA PRO A 626 12.48 -1.19 58.41
C PRO A 626 11.50 -0.98 57.25
N LEU A 627 11.39 0.20 56.62
CA LEU A 627 10.31 0.44 55.65
C LEU A 627 10.65 0.02 54.20
N LEU A 628 11.93 0.03 53.84
CA LEU A 628 12.41 -0.41 52.53
C LEU A 628 12.66 -1.92 52.46
N GLU A 629 13.20 -2.52 53.53
CA GLU A 629 13.22 -3.98 53.69
C GLU A 629 11.80 -4.55 53.68
N PHE A 630 10.80 -3.86 54.25
CA PHE A 630 9.44 -4.39 54.35
C PHE A 630 8.71 -4.55 53.01
N ASN A 631 8.93 -3.68 52.02
CA ASN A 631 8.25 -3.78 50.72
C ASN A 631 8.93 -4.75 49.75
N VAL A 632 10.27 -4.82 49.78
CA VAL A 632 11.04 -5.82 49.01
C VAL A 632 10.87 -7.20 49.62
N ASN A 633 10.89 -7.33 50.96
CA ASN A 633 10.65 -8.60 51.63
C ASN A 633 9.18 -9.03 51.54
N LYS A 634 8.17 -8.15 51.55
CA LYS A 634 6.77 -8.53 51.26
C LYS A 634 6.58 -9.11 49.86
N LEU A 635 7.29 -8.58 48.87
CA LEU A 635 7.26 -9.07 47.49
C LEU A 635 7.97 -10.43 47.40
N LEU A 636 9.12 -10.59 48.07
CA LEU A 636 9.87 -11.85 48.14
C LEU A 636 9.14 -12.93 48.96
N ASP A 637 8.40 -12.54 50.00
CA ASP A 637 7.60 -13.42 50.84
C ASP A 637 6.32 -13.85 50.12
N SER A 638 5.67 -12.97 49.36
CA SER A 638 4.56 -13.36 48.47
C SER A 638 4.99 -14.34 47.37
N VAL A 639 6.25 -14.25 46.90
CA VAL A 639 6.86 -15.20 45.96
C VAL A 639 7.24 -16.53 46.65
N ARG A 640 7.66 -16.51 47.92
CA ARG A 640 7.91 -17.71 48.73
C ARG A 640 6.63 -18.46 49.12
N ASP A 641 5.57 -17.74 49.47
CA ASP A 641 4.29 -18.33 49.87
C ASP A 641 3.56 -18.99 48.69
N ALA A 642 3.65 -18.39 47.50
CA ALA A 642 3.16 -19.02 46.26
C ALA A 642 3.90 -20.33 45.91
N ARG A 643 5.12 -20.52 46.43
CA ARG A 643 5.95 -21.72 46.26
C ARG A 643 5.59 -22.84 47.24
N ALA A 644 5.04 -22.48 48.41
CA ALA A 644 4.64 -23.42 49.46
C ALA A 644 3.28 -24.10 49.20
N LEU A 645 2.46 -23.55 48.28
CA LEU A 645 1.10 -24.03 48.00
C LEU A 645 0.97 -24.98 46.80
N GLN A 646 2.07 -25.46 46.22
CA GLN A 646 2.02 -26.53 45.21
C GLN A 646 2.39 -27.89 45.83
N PRO A 647 1.42 -28.79 46.06
CA PRO A 647 1.74 -30.17 46.41
C PRO A 647 2.28 -30.88 45.16
N ASN A 648 3.41 -31.54 45.36
CA ASN A 648 4.07 -32.40 44.38
C ASN A 648 3.38 -33.77 44.38
N PRO A 649 2.80 -34.27 43.27
CA PRO A 649 2.43 -35.67 43.19
C PRO A 649 3.37 -36.42 42.21
N PHE A 650 3.80 -37.60 42.67
CA PHE A 650 4.44 -38.72 41.97
C PHE A 650 5.97 -38.77 41.84
N VAL A 651 6.54 -39.52 42.79
CA VAL A 651 7.70 -40.40 42.64
C VAL A 651 7.24 -41.73 42.03
N LEU A 652 7.94 -42.25 40.99
CA LEU A 652 8.23 -43.69 40.82
C LEU A 652 9.28 -43.94 39.69
N ASN A 653 10.48 -44.36 40.13
CA ASN A 653 11.42 -45.36 39.60
C ASN A 653 11.64 -45.62 38.08
N LYS A 654 12.88 -45.32 37.62
CA LYS A 654 13.91 -46.08 36.81
C LYS A 654 13.50 -47.07 35.69
N PRO A 655 14.41 -47.43 34.74
CA PRO A 655 15.60 -46.72 34.22
C PRO A 655 15.71 -46.70 32.66
N ARG A 656 16.70 -45.95 32.17
CA ARG A 656 17.18 -45.92 30.78
C ARG A 656 17.83 -47.25 30.37
N SER A 657 17.57 -47.68 29.13
CA SER A 657 18.49 -48.48 28.32
C SER A 657 18.55 -47.93 26.90
N ASP A 658 19.78 -47.64 26.49
CA ASP A 658 20.36 -47.85 25.16
C ASP A 658 20.17 -46.82 24.03
N VAL A 659 21.26 -46.04 23.90
CA VAL A 659 21.83 -45.52 22.67
C VAL A 659 22.50 -46.67 21.91
N ALA A 660 22.12 -46.91 20.65
CA ALA A 660 22.99 -47.26 19.51
C ALA A 660 22.18 -47.86 18.36
N GLN A 661 22.67 -47.67 17.12
CA GLN A 661 22.17 -48.17 15.82
C GLN A 661 21.12 -47.25 15.15
N VAL A 662 21.26 -46.76 13.92
CA VAL A 662 22.17 -47.01 12.80
C VAL A 662 22.18 -45.75 11.93
N LEU A 663 23.36 -45.27 11.57
CA LEU A 663 23.58 -44.29 10.50
C LEU A 663 24.72 -44.84 9.65
N ALA A 664 24.38 -45.60 8.60
CA ALA A 664 25.26 -45.94 7.49
C ALA A 664 24.44 -46.60 6.37
N GLN A 665 24.85 -46.31 5.12
CA GLN A 665 24.36 -46.84 3.83
C GLN A 665 23.15 -46.07 3.24
N ALA A 666 23.18 -45.51 2.03
CA ALA A 666 24.17 -45.56 0.96
C ALA A 666 23.97 -44.38 0.00
N THR A 667 25.07 -43.78 -0.44
CA THR A 667 25.22 -43.04 -1.69
C THR A 667 25.82 -43.99 -2.72
N THR A 668 25.23 -44.11 -3.92
CA THR A 668 25.88 -43.99 -5.26
C THR A 668 25.10 -44.69 -6.39
N GLN A 669 24.47 -43.84 -7.25
CA GLN A 669 24.51 -43.84 -8.74
C GLN A 669 24.01 -45.07 -9.57
N PRO A 670 24.00 -45.02 -10.93
CA PRO A 670 23.18 -44.19 -11.84
C PRO A 670 22.56 -45.01 -13.01
N THR A 671 21.80 -44.36 -13.91
CA THR A 671 21.77 -44.51 -15.41
C THR A 671 20.39 -44.48 -16.10
N THR A 672 20.33 -43.58 -17.10
CA THR A 672 19.71 -43.67 -18.45
C THR A 672 18.19 -43.87 -18.66
N ALA A 673 17.59 -42.80 -19.19
CA ALA A 673 16.82 -42.69 -20.44
C ALA A 673 15.75 -43.75 -20.80
N THR A 674 14.49 -43.31 -20.92
CA THR A 674 13.66 -43.52 -22.13
C THR A 674 12.47 -42.57 -22.17
N SER A 675 12.25 -42.00 -23.35
CA SER A 675 11.03 -41.37 -23.86
C SER A 675 9.83 -42.32 -23.86
N VAL A 676 8.65 -41.86 -23.43
CA VAL A 676 7.34 -42.37 -23.90
C VAL A 676 6.35 -41.21 -23.91
N GLU A 677 5.46 -41.30 -24.89
CA GLU A 677 4.50 -40.34 -25.43
C GLU A 677 3.32 -40.03 -24.50
N GLY A 678 2.51 -39.07 -24.96
CA GLY A 678 1.45 -38.42 -24.22
C GLY A 678 0.25 -39.29 -23.89
N GLU A 679 -0.48 -38.85 -22.86
CA GLU A 679 -1.87 -39.23 -22.65
C GLU A 679 -2.70 -37.99 -22.34
N LEU A 680 -3.83 -37.93 -23.05
CA LEU A 680 -4.87 -36.92 -22.98
C LEU A 680 -5.56 -36.93 -21.60
N TYR A 681 -5.68 -35.74 -21.01
CA TYR A 681 -6.61 -35.50 -19.90
C TYR A 681 -8.05 -35.44 -20.42
N SER A 682 -8.87 -36.44 -20.08
CA SER A 682 -10.33 -36.35 -20.10
C SER A 682 -10.84 -35.80 -18.76
N PRO A 683 -11.83 -34.88 -18.74
CA PRO A 683 -12.37 -34.34 -17.50
C PRO A 683 -13.39 -35.29 -16.85
N GLN A 684 -13.22 -35.52 -15.55
CA GLN A 684 -14.13 -36.28 -14.68
C GLN A 684 -15.47 -35.54 -14.48
N GLN A 685 -16.58 -36.28 -14.61
CA GLN A 685 -17.91 -35.87 -14.15
C GLN A 685 -17.99 -35.79 -12.61
N PRO A 686 -18.82 -34.89 -12.05
CA PRO A 686 -19.06 -34.83 -10.62
C PRO A 686 -20.06 -35.93 -10.16
N PRO A 687 -19.93 -36.44 -8.92
CA PRO A 687 -20.84 -37.44 -8.39
C PRO A 687 -22.19 -36.83 -7.97
N ALA A 688 -23.26 -37.57 -8.25
CA ALA A 688 -24.60 -37.26 -7.78
C ALA A 688 -24.73 -37.50 -6.27
N ASN A 689 -25.28 -36.49 -5.58
CA ASN A 689 -26.22 -36.62 -4.47
C ASN A 689 -27.01 -35.32 -4.32
#